data_AF-A0AAJ7TMC6-F1
#
_entry.id   AF-A0AAJ7TMC6-F1
#
_cell.length_a   1.000
_cell.length_b   1.000
_cell.length_c   1.000
_cell.angle_alpha   90.00
_cell.angle_beta   90.00
_cell.angle_gamma   90.00
#
_symmetry.space_group_name_H-M   'P 1'
#
loop_
_entity.id
_entity.type
_entity.pdbx_description
1 polymer ?
#
loop_
_entity_poly.entity_id
_entity_poly.type
_entity_poly.pdbx_seq_one_letter_code
_entity_poly.pdbx_strand_id
1 'polypeptide(L)'
;MSWEHRRTSWGALVALWLQVLALPPKVQGGACSPGCVCAHDWMNLVQCVGGKTLELSLLPAHTQHLDILVSRHLRSLEAMSFSRLSQLQDIEIRNANRLVYIHRDAFHELPSLRFLGIANTAIECFPHVGKIQSTVLSFILEILDNPMIDLIPANALQGLSSGSLIVRLFNNKFAKIEDFAFNATMLDLLDLHNNDRLWAIGEDAFSGIQENSFILDVSRTSVRSLPRHGLQHVWKLMANAAWHLKQLPPMGSFSSLCSANLTYPSHCCAFWHRKAAQGFSGVVECHADIYMDQELQNESFTSSDFDLVQCAPEPDAFNPCEDLMGHQLLRLSVWFVSVLAVLGNSIVILVILSSRYKLAVPRFLMCNLAFADLCMGVYLLTIASFDVYTRGEYHNHAIDWQTGLGCRLAGFLTVFSSELSVFTLTVITVERWHTIIYTMRLDRKVSSAQAVTIMASAWALALVLAALPLAGISSYSKVSICLPMDIETLPSQAYVQLILGLNILAFLVICVCYAHIYSTVRNPSYNLGSHDAKIAKRMAVLIFTDFTCMAPISFFAILAAAKLPLITVSHTKILLVLFYPLNACANPLLYAIFTKSFRRDVFILLSRVGLCERRAQRHRGQVVSGGHPGLHNGSVTVIIRGGGGGSQDLNGGGGASGGGGGGGGGDGGCGGSGGGLGVKMAGVGAVASGWLRAPRGLSWS
;
A
#
# COMPACT_ATOMS: atom_id res chain seq x y z
N MET A 1 21.22 85.69 9.69
CA MET A 1 19.94 86.43 9.86
C MET A 1 18.84 85.40 9.64
N SER A 2 17.96 84.99 10.54
CA SER A 2 17.40 85.46 11.82
C SER A 2 16.70 84.19 12.36
N TRP A 3 16.88 83.62 13.57
CA TRP A 3 16.75 84.12 14.94
C TRP A 3 15.53 85.00 15.21
N GLU A 4 14.31 84.57 14.82
CA GLU A 4 13.06 84.86 15.56
C GLU A 4 11.83 84.25 14.87
N HIS A 5 11.49 82.99 15.19
CA HIS A 5 10.12 82.49 14.97
C HIS A 5 9.75 81.28 15.83
N ARG A 6 10.32 81.16 17.04
CA ARG A 6 10.09 80.02 17.95
C ARG A 6 9.44 80.42 19.27
N ARG A 7 8.38 81.24 19.22
CA ARG A 7 7.65 81.68 20.42
C ARG A 7 6.14 81.95 20.20
N THR A 8 5.44 81.10 19.45
CA THR A 8 3.95 81.18 19.33
C THR A 8 3.23 79.82 19.26
N SER A 9 3.88 78.70 19.62
CA SER A 9 3.23 77.37 19.59
C SER A 9 2.75 76.86 20.97
N TRP A 10 3.15 77.48 22.07
CA TRP A 10 2.84 77.00 23.43
C TRP A 10 1.51 77.52 24.02
N GLY A 11 0.94 78.60 23.46
CA GLY A 11 -0.36 79.13 23.91
C GLY A 11 -1.57 78.43 23.29
N ALA A 12 -1.44 77.93 22.04
CA ALA A 12 -2.52 77.24 21.34
C ALA A 12 -2.74 75.80 21.84
N LEU A 13 -1.69 75.15 22.35
CA LEU A 13 -1.77 73.78 22.88
C LEU A 13 -2.44 73.70 24.26
N VAL A 14 -2.42 74.76 25.06
CA VAL A 14 -3.08 74.80 26.37
C VAL A 14 -4.58 75.12 26.25
N ALA A 15 -4.98 75.93 25.26
CA ALA A 15 -6.39 76.22 24.99
C ALA A 15 -7.15 75.01 24.39
N LEU A 16 -6.49 74.18 23.57
CA LEU A 16 -7.08 72.95 23.04
C LEU A 16 -7.23 71.86 24.12
N TRP A 17 -6.37 71.85 25.15
CA TRP A 17 -6.46 70.88 26.25
C TRP A 17 -7.62 71.15 27.22
N LEU A 18 -8.07 72.40 27.35
CA LEU A 18 -9.19 72.76 28.25
C LEU A 18 -10.58 72.59 27.61
N GLN A 19 -10.68 72.48 26.28
CA GLN A 19 -11.95 72.15 25.60
C GLN A 19 -12.26 70.65 25.56
N VAL A 20 -11.28 69.78 25.84
CA VAL A 20 -11.48 68.31 25.84
C VAL A 20 -11.96 67.77 27.20
N LEU A 21 -12.04 68.61 28.25
CA LEU A 21 -12.59 68.25 29.57
C LEU A 21 -14.02 68.75 29.83
N ALA A 22 -14.70 69.27 28.81
CA ALA A 22 -16.13 69.58 28.92
C ALA A 22 -16.94 68.27 28.84
N LEU A 23 -17.32 67.73 30.01
CA LEU A 23 -18.36 66.72 30.15
C LEU A 23 -19.60 67.14 29.33
N PRO A 24 -20.17 66.27 28.48
CA PRO A 24 -21.50 66.52 27.94
C PRO A 24 -22.52 66.49 29.09
N PRO A 25 -23.66 67.20 28.96
CA PRO A 25 -24.65 67.26 30.01
C PRO A 25 -25.16 65.85 30.33
N LYS A 26 -25.26 65.56 31.63
CA LYS A 26 -25.92 64.38 32.18
C LYS A 26 -27.39 64.39 31.73
N VAL A 27 -27.69 63.72 30.62
CA VAL A 27 -29.07 63.37 30.27
C VAL A 27 -29.37 62.05 30.97
N GLN A 28 -30.34 62.09 31.88
CA GLN A 28 -30.84 60.91 32.59
C GLN A 28 -31.49 59.93 31.59
N GLY A 29 -30.93 58.74 31.44
CA GLY A 29 -31.54 57.64 30.68
C GLY A 29 -30.76 56.33 30.78
N GLY A 30 -31.27 55.39 31.60
CA GLY A 30 -30.92 53.95 31.65
C GLY A 30 -29.54 53.57 32.19
N ALA A 31 -29.46 53.06 33.43
CA ALA A 31 -28.23 52.49 33.98
C ALA A 31 -27.87 51.16 33.29
N CYS A 32 -26.62 51.02 32.82
CA CYS A 32 -26.06 49.77 32.31
C CYS A 32 -25.68 48.84 33.49
N SER A 33 -25.80 47.51 33.32
CA SER A 33 -25.44 46.53 34.35
C SER A 33 -23.98 46.71 34.83
N PRO A 34 -23.68 46.55 36.14
CA PRO A 34 -22.31 46.63 36.65
C PRO A 34 -21.36 45.66 35.93
N GLY A 35 -20.27 46.19 35.36
CA GLY A 35 -19.31 45.40 34.58
C GLY A 35 -19.64 45.26 33.09
N CYS A 36 -20.65 45.97 32.60
CA CYS A 36 -20.93 46.13 31.18
C CYS A 36 -20.79 47.59 30.74
N VAL A 37 -20.37 47.79 29.50
CA VAL A 37 -20.27 49.07 28.80
C VAL A 37 -21.39 49.09 27.75
N CYS A 38 -22.30 50.04 27.89
CA CYS A 38 -23.35 50.31 26.92
C CYS A 38 -22.93 51.55 26.11
N ALA A 39 -22.90 51.46 24.78
CA ALA A 39 -22.50 52.59 23.93
C ALA A 39 -23.48 53.77 24.07
N HIS A 40 -22.94 54.99 24.23
CA HIS A 40 -23.69 56.18 24.65
C HIS A 40 -24.63 56.77 23.58
N ASP A 41 -24.40 56.50 22.29
CA ASP A 41 -25.20 57.13 21.22
C ASP A 41 -26.47 56.34 20.89
N TRP A 42 -26.47 55.00 20.99
CA TRP A 42 -27.66 54.15 20.86
C TRP A 42 -27.34 52.84 21.58
N MET A 43 -28.11 52.44 22.60
CA MET A 43 -27.90 51.26 23.49
C MET A 43 -27.98 49.89 22.77
N ASN A 44 -27.65 49.84 21.49
CA ASN A 44 -27.76 48.70 20.60
C ASN A 44 -26.60 47.71 20.80
N LEU A 45 -25.42 48.19 21.23
CA LEU A 45 -24.25 47.35 21.55
C LEU A 45 -23.96 47.38 23.05
N VAL A 46 -23.91 46.20 23.66
CA VAL A 46 -23.54 46.02 25.06
C VAL A 46 -22.38 45.04 25.18
N GLN A 47 -21.29 45.49 25.80
CA GLN A 47 -20.10 44.68 26.02
C GLN A 47 -19.85 44.48 27.51
N CYS A 48 -19.84 43.25 27.97
CA CYS A 48 -19.66 42.89 29.37
C CYS A 48 -18.26 42.30 29.58
N VAL A 49 -17.41 43.02 30.32
CA VAL A 49 -16.02 42.64 30.58
C VAL A 49 -15.77 42.56 32.10
N GLY A 50 -15.63 41.35 32.63
CA GLY A 50 -15.01 41.13 33.95
C GLY A 50 -15.76 41.64 35.21
N GLY A 51 -17.08 41.84 35.17
CA GLY A 51 -17.90 42.21 36.35
C GLY A 51 -18.08 41.08 37.39
N LYS A 52 -18.20 41.42 38.68
CA LYS A 52 -18.38 40.46 39.80
C LYS A 52 -19.73 39.72 39.77
N THR A 53 -20.77 40.31 39.16
CA THR A 53 -22.12 39.78 39.00
C THR A 53 -22.69 40.27 37.66
N LEU A 54 -22.88 39.38 36.69
CA LEU A 54 -23.54 39.72 35.42
C LEU A 54 -25.05 39.48 35.60
N GLU A 55 -25.82 40.54 35.81
CA GLU A 55 -27.28 40.45 35.86
C GLU A 55 -27.87 40.82 34.49
N LEU A 56 -28.19 39.80 33.70
CA LEU A 56 -28.77 39.96 32.35
C LEU A 56 -30.14 40.67 32.38
N SER A 57 -30.83 40.64 33.52
CA SER A 57 -32.10 41.36 33.73
C SER A 57 -31.99 42.88 33.74
N LEU A 58 -30.78 43.44 33.91
CA LEU A 58 -30.51 44.87 33.93
C LEU A 58 -30.09 45.42 32.56
N LEU A 59 -30.04 44.59 31.51
CA LEU A 59 -29.67 45.02 30.17
C LEU A 59 -30.79 45.85 29.50
N PRO A 60 -30.46 46.86 28.68
CA PRO A 60 -31.45 47.64 27.94
C PRO A 60 -32.29 46.77 26.99
N ALA A 61 -33.61 46.97 26.96
CA ALA A 61 -34.51 46.17 26.11
C ALA A 61 -34.26 46.33 24.59
N HIS A 62 -33.61 47.42 24.17
CA HIS A 62 -33.28 47.74 22.78
C HIS A 62 -31.91 47.19 22.34
N THR A 63 -31.25 46.37 23.15
CA THR A 63 -29.95 45.78 22.80
C THR A 63 -30.08 44.85 21.60
N GLN A 64 -29.25 45.07 20.60
CA GLN A 64 -29.16 44.30 19.35
C GLN A 64 -27.93 43.40 19.32
N HIS A 65 -26.83 43.81 19.97
CA HIS A 65 -25.56 43.10 20.01
C HIS A 65 -25.11 42.97 21.46
N LEU A 66 -24.86 41.75 21.91
CA LEU A 66 -24.43 41.44 23.27
C LEU A 66 -23.15 40.60 23.26
N ASP A 67 -22.06 41.20 23.72
CA ASP A 67 -20.77 40.53 23.87
C ASP A 67 -20.45 40.30 25.36
N ILE A 68 -20.35 39.04 25.77
CA ILE A 68 -19.90 38.63 27.10
C ILE A 68 -18.46 38.15 26.97
N LEU A 69 -17.50 39.02 27.31
CA LEU A 69 -16.08 38.79 27.11
C LEU A 69 -15.36 38.61 28.46
N VAL A 70 -14.47 37.63 28.56
CA VAL A 70 -13.52 37.48 29.67
C VAL A 70 -14.20 37.49 31.04
N SER A 71 -15.30 36.73 31.16
CA SER A 71 -16.05 36.64 32.41
C SER A 71 -15.48 35.58 33.35
N ARG A 72 -14.92 36.01 34.50
CA ARG A 72 -14.39 35.12 35.55
C ARG A 72 -15.43 34.68 36.58
N HIS A 73 -16.66 35.16 36.45
CA HIS A 73 -17.74 34.98 37.42
C HIS A 73 -18.96 34.28 36.84
N LEU A 74 -19.15 34.30 35.52
CA LEU A 74 -20.25 33.60 34.87
C LEU A 74 -20.04 32.09 34.99
N ARG A 75 -20.81 31.45 35.87
CA ARG A 75 -20.78 29.99 36.09
C ARG A 75 -21.89 29.25 35.37
N SER A 76 -23.05 29.88 35.29
CA SER A 76 -24.24 29.33 34.64
C SER A 76 -25.08 30.41 33.99
N LEU A 77 -25.75 30.07 32.89
CA LEU A 77 -26.86 30.86 32.34
C LEU A 77 -28.18 30.26 32.84
N GLU A 78 -29.01 31.10 33.47
CA GLU A 78 -30.30 30.68 34.03
C GLU A 78 -31.40 30.63 32.95
N ALA A 79 -32.55 30.07 33.30
CA ALA A 79 -33.71 30.05 32.41
C ALA A 79 -34.15 31.46 32.02
N MET A 80 -34.60 31.66 30.78
CA MET A 80 -35.16 32.92 30.28
C MET A 80 -34.21 34.12 30.33
N SER A 81 -32.90 33.87 30.43
CA SER A 81 -31.85 34.89 30.60
C SER A 81 -31.93 36.04 29.58
N PHE A 82 -32.37 35.77 28.35
CA PHE A 82 -32.44 36.76 27.26
C PHE A 82 -33.87 37.16 26.85
N SER A 83 -34.90 36.66 27.55
CA SER A 83 -36.31 36.78 27.15
C SER A 83 -36.84 38.22 27.00
N ARG A 84 -36.20 39.21 27.65
CA ARG A 84 -36.58 40.63 27.56
C ARG A 84 -35.94 41.36 26.37
N LEU A 85 -35.03 40.70 25.64
CA LEU A 85 -34.22 41.27 24.58
C LEU A 85 -34.72 40.81 23.21
N SER A 86 -35.97 41.12 22.87
CA SER A 86 -36.61 40.63 21.64
C SER A 86 -35.98 41.17 20.35
N GLN A 87 -35.21 42.27 20.43
CA GLN A 87 -34.49 42.89 19.31
C GLN A 87 -33.05 42.36 19.14
N LEU A 88 -32.64 41.39 19.96
CA LEU A 88 -31.28 40.87 19.97
C LEU A 88 -30.99 40.12 18.67
N GLN A 89 -29.94 40.56 17.96
CA GLN A 89 -29.47 40.02 16.69
C GLN A 89 -28.25 39.14 16.90
N ASP A 90 -27.29 39.59 17.71
CA ASP A 90 -26.01 38.90 17.89
C ASP A 90 -25.73 38.66 19.39
N ILE A 91 -25.46 37.40 19.75
CA ILE A 91 -24.98 37.00 21.08
C ILE A 91 -23.61 36.38 20.92
N GLU A 92 -22.64 36.89 21.65
CA GLU A 92 -21.29 36.36 21.66
C GLU A 92 -20.79 36.16 23.10
N ILE A 93 -20.45 34.92 23.45
CA ILE A 93 -19.88 34.55 24.76
C ILE A 93 -18.47 34.04 24.52
N ARG A 94 -17.44 34.82 24.87
CA ARG A 94 -16.04 34.43 24.69
C ARG A 94 -15.24 34.47 25.98
N ASN A 95 -14.35 33.50 26.13
CA ASN A 95 -13.40 33.42 27.25
C ASN A 95 -14.09 33.38 28.62
N ALA A 96 -15.29 32.79 28.69
CA ALA A 96 -16.01 32.52 29.93
C ALA A 96 -15.65 31.12 30.46
N ASN A 97 -14.38 30.95 30.82
CA ASN A 97 -13.77 29.64 31.18
C ASN A 97 -14.35 28.97 32.43
N ARG A 98 -15.26 29.62 33.15
CA ARG A 98 -15.98 29.06 34.30
C ARG A 98 -17.46 28.80 34.02
N LEU A 99 -17.95 29.13 32.83
CA LEU A 99 -19.31 28.81 32.42
C LEU A 99 -19.36 27.30 32.14
N VAL A 100 -19.99 26.56 33.05
CA VAL A 100 -20.11 25.09 32.99
C VAL A 100 -21.50 24.66 32.53
N TYR A 101 -22.52 25.47 32.82
CA TYR A 101 -23.92 25.09 32.60
C TYR A 101 -24.72 26.18 31.90
N ILE A 102 -25.42 25.81 30.83
CA ILE A 102 -26.41 26.67 30.18
C ILE A 102 -27.76 25.99 30.35
N HIS A 103 -28.69 26.66 31.03
CA HIS A 103 -30.03 26.11 31.22
C HIS A 103 -30.72 25.90 29.86
N ARG A 104 -31.50 24.82 29.74
CA ARG A 104 -32.19 24.42 28.49
C ARG A 104 -33.07 25.53 27.88
N ASP A 105 -33.62 26.36 28.75
CA ASP A 105 -34.52 27.48 28.41
C ASP A 105 -33.82 28.84 28.48
N ALA A 106 -32.49 28.89 28.48
CA ALA A 106 -31.75 30.16 28.52
C ALA A 106 -32.03 31.01 27.26
N PHE A 107 -32.08 30.36 26.09
CA PHE A 107 -32.34 30.98 24.78
C PHE A 107 -33.79 30.72 24.34
N HIS A 108 -34.74 31.44 24.93
CA HIS A 108 -36.16 31.29 24.64
C HIS A 108 -36.67 32.46 23.79
N GLU A 109 -37.31 32.15 22.65
CA GLU A 109 -38.02 33.09 21.75
C GLU A 109 -37.21 34.35 21.41
N LEU A 110 -36.19 34.18 20.57
CA LEU A 110 -35.33 35.26 20.08
C LEU A 110 -35.50 35.41 18.56
N PRO A 111 -36.62 36.02 18.10
CA PRO A 111 -37.04 35.96 16.70
C PRO A 111 -36.12 36.74 15.74
N SER A 112 -35.38 37.72 16.25
CA SER A 112 -34.44 38.55 15.46
C SER A 112 -33.00 38.07 15.52
N LEU A 113 -32.70 36.99 16.25
CA LEU A 113 -31.34 36.50 16.45
C LEU A 113 -30.82 35.90 15.15
N ARG A 114 -29.66 36.37 14.69
CA ARG A 114 -28.96 35.89 13.48
C ARG A 114 -27.60 35.28 13.78
N PHE A 115 -27.00 35.58 14.93
CA PHE A 115 -25.69 35.07 15.33
C PHE A 115 -25.69 34.62 16.80
N LEU A 116 -25.20 33.40 17.04
CA LEU A 116 -24.90 32.89 18.38
C LEU A 116 -23.49 32.30 18.41
N GLY A 117 -22.58 32.94 19.14
CA GLY A 117 -21.21 32.49 19.35
C GLY A 117 -20.95 32.08 20.81
N ILE A 118 -20.42 30.88 21.03
CA ILE A 118 -19.99 30.39 22.35
C ILE A 118 -18.57 29.83 22.21
N ALA A 119 -17.59 30.59 22.68
CA ALA A 119 -16.17 30.29 22.51
C ALA A 119 -15.41 30.21 23.84
N ASN A 120 -14.52 29.22 23.95
CA ASN A 120 -13.59 29.07 25.08
C ASN A 120 -14.30 29.11 26.44
N THR A 121 -15.27 28.21 26.62
CA THR A 121 -16.02 28.00 27.86
C THR A 121 -15.81 26.58 28.40
N ALA A 122 -16.31 26.31 29.61
CA ALA A 122 -16.19 25.01 30.25
C ALA A 122 -17.51 24.20 30.20
N ILE A 123 -18.38 24.49 29.24
CA ILE A 123 -19.66 23.80 29.12
C ILE A 123 -19.45 22.32 28.79
N GLU A 124 -20.17 21.46 29.52
CA GLU A 124 -20.03 20.00 29.41
C GLU A 124 -21.01 19.40 28.40
N CYS A 125 -22.10 20.10 28.09
CA CYS A 125 -23.14 19.63 27.18
C CYS A 125 -23.38 20.61 26.04
N PHE A 126 -23.81 20.09 24.89
CA PHE A 126 -24.25 20.91 23.77
C PHE A 126 -25.44 21.80 24.19
N PRO A 127 -25.40 23.12 23.93
CA PRO A 127 -26.44 24.04 24.37
C PRO A 127 -27.76 23.77 23.63
N HIS A 128 -28.88 23.83 24.36
CA HIS A 128 -30.18 23.60 23.76
C HIS A 128 -30.66 24.86 23.03
N VAL A 129 -30.55 24.86 21.70
CA VAL A 129 -30.86 26.03 20.86
C VAL A 129 -32.23 25.98 20.18
N GLY A 130 -32.94 24.84 20.25
CA GLY A 130 -34.22 24.64 19.56
C GLY A 130 -35.41 25.51 20.03
N LYS A 131 -35.22 26.30 21.10
CA LYS A 131 -36.24 27.25 21.60
C LYS A 131 -36.00 28.69 21.14
N ILE A 132 -34.96 28.93 20.32
CA ILE A 132 -34.65 30.26 19.77
C ILE A 132 -35.72 30.70 18.77
N GLN A 133 -36.12 29.81 17.84
CA GLN A 133 -37.14 30.06 16.82
C GLN A 133 -36.91 31.38 16.05
N SER A 134 -35.70 31.56 15.53
CA SER A 134 -35.37 32.76 14.75
C SER A 134 -36.16 32.80 13.45
N THR A 135 -36.62 34.01 13.09
CA THR A 135 -37.33 34.30 11.84
C THR A 135 -36.41 34.82 10.74
N VAL A 136 -35.10 34.93 11.01
CA VAL A 136 -34.10 35.45 10.07
C VAL A 136 -33.72 34.40 9.03
N LEU A 137 -33.56 34.83 7.78
CA LEU A 137 -33.27 33.94 6.63
C LEU A 137 -31.89 33.30 6.64
N SER A 138 -30.90 33.90 7.33
CA SER A 138 -29.54 33.37 7.45
C SER A 138 -29.12 33.46 8.91
N PHE A 139 -28.78 32.32 9.50
CA PHE A 139 -28.35 32.20 10.89
C PHE A 139 -26.96 31.58 10.96
N ILE A 140 -26.11 32.13 11.83
CA ILE A 140 -24.76 31.62 12.09
C ILE A 140 -24.67 31.13 13.53
N LEU A 141 -24.35 29.85 13.70
CA LEU A 141 -24.07 29.24 15.00
C LEU A 141 -22.58 28.92 15.09
N GLU A 142 -21.89 29.48 16.08
CA GLU A 142 -20.49 29.18 16.37
C GLU A 142 -20.34 28.62 17.78
N ILE A 143 -19.83 27.39 17.89
CA ILE A 143 -19.42 26.79 19.17
C ILE A 143 -17.99 26.33 18.96
N LEU A 144 -17.04 27.00 19.61
CA LEU A 144 -15.62 26.83 19.32
C LEU A 144 -14.79 26.77 20.60
N ASP A 145 -13.68 26.04 20.58
CA ASP A 145 -12.74 25.96 21.70
C ASP A 145 -13.37 25.50 23.03
N ASN A 146 -14.42 24.66 23.00
CA ASN A 146 -15.04 24.13 24.21
C ASN A 146 -14.54 22.69 24.46
N PRO A 147 -13.58 22.47 25.36
CA PRO A 147 -12.88 21.20 25.49
C PRO A 147 -13.65 20.12 26.24
N MET A 148 -14.78 20.48 26.89
CA MET A 148 -15.54 19.57 27.73
C MET A 148 -16.77 18.97 27.02
N ILE A 149 -17.17 19.51 25.86
CA ILE A 149 -18.30 18.98 25.10
C ILE A 149 -17.86 17.74 24.32
N ASP A 150 -18.56 16.62 24.50
CA ASP A 150 -18.21 15.33 23.93
C ASP A 150 -19.22 14.78 22.90
N LEU A 151 -20.45 15.30 22.87
CA LEU A 151 -21.53 14.74 22.07
C LEU A 151 -22.35 15.85 21.39
N ILE A 152 -22.69 15.64 20.11
CA ILE A 152 -23.78 16.37 19.45
C ILE A 152 -25.02 15.47 19.49
N PRO A 153 -26.04 15.83 20.28
CA PRO A 153 -27.22 14.99 20.48
C PRO A 153 -28.17 15.00 19.27
N ALA A 154 -29.08 14.04 19.22
CA ALA A 154 -30.17 14.03 18.23
C ALA A 154 -31.01 15.31 18.29
N ASN A 155 -31.39 15.84 17.12
CA ASN A 155 -32.18 17.07 16.97
C ASN A 155 -31.57 18.31 17.65
N ALA A 156 -30.24 18.37 17.80
CA ALA A 156 -29.53 19.44 18.51
C ALA A 156 -29.89 20.85 17.99
N LEU A 157 -30.15 20.98 16.69
CA LEU A 157 -30.41 22.25 16.01
C LEU A 157 -31.88 22.42 15.57
N GLN A 158 -32.75 21.45 15.90
CA GLN A 158 -34.14 21.48 15.47
C GLN A 158 -34.87 22.67 16.10
N GLY A 159 -35.50 23.52 15.26
CA GLY A 159 -36.23 24.71 15.73
C GLY A 159 -35.37 25.95 15.97
N LEU A 160 -34.09 25.93 15.57
CA LEU A 160 -33.19 27.07 15.68
C LEU A 160 -33.59 28.23 14.74
N SER A 161 -33.70 27.95 13.44
CA SER A 161 -34.10 28.89 12.40
C SER A 161 -34.87 28.14 11.31
N SER A 162 -35.80 28.82 10.64
CA SER A 162 -36.47 28.32 9.42
C SER A 162 -35.69 28.65 8.14
N GLY A 163 -34.64 29.47 8.23
CA GLY A 163 -33.78 29.87 7.12
C GLY A 163 -32.51 29.02 6.98
N SER A 164 -31.58 29.48 6.14
CA SER A 164 -30.29 28.82 5.95
C SER A 164 -29.41 28.97 7.19
N LEU A 165 -28.59 27.95 7.43
CA LEU A 165 -27.79 27.80 8.64
C LEU A 165 -26.32 27.54 8.30
N ILE A 166 -25.46 28.38 8.87
CA ILE A 166 -24.00 28.21 8.87
C ILE A 166 -23.60 27.74 10.27
N VAL A 167 -23.13 26.50 10.37
CA VAL A 167 -22.81 25.84 11.62
C VAL A 167 -21.29 25.63 11.72
N ARG A 168 -20.64 26.34 12.64
CA ARG A 168 -19.21 26.19 12.93
C ARG A 168 -19.01 25.57 14.31
N LEU A 169 -18.59 24.31 14.32
CA LEU A 169 -18.42 23.46 15.51
C LEU A 169 -16.97 22.98 15.62
N PHE A 170 -16.00 23.78 15.19
CA PHE A 170 -14.60 23.38 15.10
C PHE A 170 -13.82 23.60 16.40
N ASN A 171 -12.69 22.89 16.53
CA ASN A 171 -11.79 22.94 17.68
C ASN A 171 -12.44 22.63 19.04
N ASN A 172 -13.49 21.79 19.05
CA ASN A 172 -14.06 21.24 20.28
C ASN A 172 -13.50 19.83 20.52
N LYS A 173 -14.05 19.11 21.49
CA LYS A 173 -13.65 17.75 21.85
C LYS A 173 -14.76 16.71 21.66
N PHE A 174 -15.66 16.97 20.69
CA PHE A 174 -16.68 16.02 20.29
C PHE A 174 -16.06 14.64 20.01
N ALA A 175 -16.62 13.60 20.62
CA ALA A 175 -16.28 12.22 20.39
C ALA A 175 -17.26 11.57 19.39
N LYS A 176 -18.54 11.94 19.43
CA LYS A 176 -19.61 11.35 18.62
C LYS A 176 -20.66 12.38 18.19
N ILE A 177 -21.27 12.14 17.02
CA ILE A 177 -22.51 12.79 16.57
C ILE A 177 -23.61 11.73 16.51
N GLU A 178 -24.76 11.99 17.13
CA GLU A 178 -25.90 11.07 17.12
C GLU A 178 -26.70 11.11 15.81
N ASP A 179 -27.55 10.10 15.62
CA ASP A 179 -28.50 10.05 14.51
C ASP A 179 -29.47 11.25 14.59
N PHE A 180 -29.88 11.78 13.44
CA PHE A 180 -30.78 12.94 13.33
C PHE A 180 -30.28 14.21 14.04
N ALA A 181 -28.97 14.34 14.29
CA ALA A 181 -28.39 15.53 14.94
C ALA A 181 -28.75 16.85 14.23
N PHE A 182 -28.82 16.83 12.89
CA PHE A 182 -29.10 17.99 12.03
C PHE A 182 -30.50 17.96 11.40
N ASN A 183 -31.42 17.18 11.97
CA ASN A 183 -32.76 16.98 11.43
C ASN A 183 -33.57 18.31 11.37
N ALA A 184 -34.37 18.44 10.31
CA ALA A 184 -35.22 19.60 10.01
C ALA A 184 -34.46 20.94 9.93
N THR A 185 -33.21 20.93 9.50
CA THR A 185 -32.40 22.13 9.26
C THR A 185 -32.14 22.35 7.77
N MET A 186 -31.88 23.60 7.36
CA MET A 186 -31.42 23.97 6.03
C MET A 186 -29.96 24.43 6.14
N LEU A 187 -29.01 23.53 5.91
CA LEU A 187 -27.58 23.84 6.08
C LEU A 187 -27.00 24.47 4.82
N ASP A 188 -26.12 25.47 4.99
CA ASP A 188 -25.21 25.97 3.93
C ASP A 188 -23.77 25.48 4.17
N LEU A 189 -23.35 25.46 5.43
CA LEU A 189 -22.03 25.02 5.87
C LEU A 189 -22.16 24.28 7.20
N LEU A 190 -21.55 23.10 7.27
CA LEU A 190 -21.27 22.40 8.52
C LEU A 190 -19.77 22.18 8.63
N ASP A 191 -19.16 22.94 9.54
CA ASP A 191 -17.74 22.90 9.80
C ASP A 191 -17.44 22.20 11.13
N LEU A 192 -16.88 20.99 11.05
CA LEU A 192 -16.47 20.14 12.16
C LEU A 192 -14.94 20.02 12.24
N HIS A 193 -14.18 20.91 11.59
CA HIS A 193 -12.74 20.74 11.50
C HIS A 193 -12.05 20.75 12.88
N ASN A 194 -10.89 20.12 12.98
CA ASN A 194 -10.06 20.07 14.19
C ASN A 194 -10.72 19.47 15.44
N ASN A 195 -11.80 18.70 15.29
CA ASN A 195 -12.34 17.85 16.34
C ASN A 195 -11.59 16.50 16.34
N ASP A 196 -10.36 16.52 16.86
CA ASP A 196 -9.42 15.38 16.87
C ASP A 196 -9.95 14.11 17.55
N ARG A 197 -10.93 14.22 18.45
CA ARG A 197 -11.58 13.08 19.13
C ARG A 197 -12.82 12.54 18.42
N LEU A 198 -13.33 13.23 17.41
CA LEU A 198 -14.57 12.84 16.73
C LEU A 198 -14.30 11.59 15.92
N TRP A 199 -14.77 10.44 16.38
CA TRP A 199 -14.47 9.13 15.78
C TRP A 199 -15.69 8.46 15.14
N ALA A 200 -16.91 8.86 15.54
CA ALA A 200 -18.15 8.30 15.03
C ALA A 200 -19.18 9.39 14.69
N ILE A 201 -19.80 9.26 13.52
CA ILE A 201 -20.97 10.02 13.10
C ILE A 201 -22.08 8.98 12.87
N GLY A 202 -23.27 9.22 13.45
CA GLY A 202 -24.44 8.35 13.26
C GLY A 202 -24.78 8.17 11.78
N GLU A 203 -25.27 6.98 11.39
CA GLU A 203 -25.61 6.65 10.00
C GLU A 203 -26.76 7.53 9.47
N ASP A 204 -27.60 8.03 10.37
CA ASP A 204 -28.72 8.92 10.07
C ASP A 204 -28.48 10.35 10.58
N ALA A 205 -27.24 10.73 10.92
CA ALA A 205 -26.93 12.06 11.46
C ALA A 205 -27.38 13.21 10.54
N PHE A 206 -27.29 12.99 9.24
CA PHE A 206 -27.67 13.95 8.18
C PHE A 206 -29.06 13.67 7.60
N SER A 207 -29.81 12.71 8.15
CA SER A 207 -31.17 12.41 7.71
C SER A 207 -32.13 13.51 8.18
N GLY A 208 -33.00 13.97 7.27
CA GLY A 208 -33.98 15.03 7.54
C GLY A 208 -33.49 16.46 7.36
N ILE A 209 -32.28 16.66 6.82
CA ILE A 209 -31.86 17.98 6.30
C ILE A 209 -32.75 18.35 5.10
N GLN A 210 -33.25 19.58 5.07
CA GLN A 210 -34.09 20.09 3.98
C GLN A 210 -33.26 20.24 2.69
N GLU A 211 -33.90 20.17 1.53
CA GLU A 211 -33.22 20.20 0.22
C GLU A 211 -32.43 21.51 0.01
N ASN A 212 -31.16 21.50 0.39
CA ASN A 212 -30.20 22.58 0.14
C ASN A 212 -28.79 22.00 0.02
N SER A 213 -28.04 22.49 -0.98
CA SER A 213 -26.67 22.07 -1.20
C SER A 213 -25.74 22.69 -0.16
N PHE A 214 -24.92 21.88 0.52
CA PHE A 214 -24.10 22.38 1.63
C PHE A 214 -22.65 21.89 1.61
N ILE A 215 -21.79 22.62 2.32
CA ILE A 215 -20.38 22.28 2.52
C ILE A 215 -20.23 21.48 3.82
N LEU A 216 -19.56 20.33 3.76
CA LEU A 216 -19.21 19.51 4.93
C LEU A 216 -17.70 19.48 5.11
N ASP A 217 -17.21 20.03 6.23
CA ASP A 217 -15.80 19.92 6.62
C ASP A 217 -15.63 19.03 7.85
N VAL A 218 -14.98 17.88 7.66
CA VAL A 218 -14.57 16.92 8.70
C VAL A 218 -13.04 16.80 8.78
N SER A 219 -12.31 17.81 8.32
CA SER A 219 -10.85 17.83 8.30
C SER A 219 -10.26 17.77 9.71
N ARG A 220 -9.12 17.09 9.87
CA ARG A 220 -8.42 16.92 11.16
C ARG A 220 -9.31 16.29 12.26
N THR A 221 -10.20 15.39 11.86
CA THR A 221 -10.98 14.56 12.78
C THR A 221 -10.45 13.13 12.79
N SER A 222 -10.89 12.32 13.76
CA SER A 222 -10.57 10.89 13.84
C SER A 222 -11.70 10.00 13.31
N VAL A 223 -12.56 10.55 12.44
CA VAL A 223 -13.74 9.84 11.95
C VAL A 223 -13.31 8.60 11.17
N ARG A 224 -13.97 7.46 11.45
CA ARG A 224 -13.61 6.18 10.80
C ARG A 224 -14.35 5.95 9.50
N SER A 225 -15.58 6.44 9.41
CA SER A 225 -16.47 6.29 8.26
C SER A 225 -17.43 7.47 8.19
N LEU A 226 -17.79 7.86 6.98
CA LEU A 226 -18.89 8.78 6.75
C LEU A 226 -20.23 8.00 6.66
N PRO A 227 -21.36 8.62 7.04
CA PRO A 227 -22.68 8.00 6.95
C PRO A 227 -23.05 7.59 5.52
N ARG A 228 -23.83 6.52 5.35
CA ARG A 228 -24.32 6.09 4.03
C ARG A 228 -25.53 6.88 3.54
N HIS A 229 -26.25 7.51 4.47
CA HIS A 229 -27.47 8.26 4.20
C HIS A 229 -27.28 9.76 4.52
N GLY A 230 -28.09 10.62 3.89
CA GLY A 230 -28.09 12.06 4.14
C GLY A 230 -26.95 12.88 3.53
N LEU A 231 -25.99 12.26 2.81
CA LEU A 231 -24.89 12.97 2.12
C LEU A 231 -25.24 13.45 0.70
N GLN A 232 -26.48 13.23 0.25
CA GLN A 232 -26.93 13.47 -1.13
C GLN A 232 -26.76 14.94 -1.54
N HIS A 233 -26.98 15.86 -0.61
CA HIS A 233 -26.91 17.31 -0.83
C HIS A 233 -25.53 17.91 -0.49
N VAL A 234 -24.51 17.11 -0.17
CA VAL A 234 -23.16 17.65 0.05
C VAL A 234 -22.58 18.11 -1.28
N TRP A 235 -22.37 19.42 -1.44
CA TRP A 235 -21.78 20.03 -2.62
C TRP A 235 -20.25 20.06 -2.55
N LYS A 236 -19.69 20.29 -1.36
CA LYS A 236 -18.24 20.24 -1.13
C LYS A 236 -17.92 19.45 0.13
N LEU A 237 -17.04 18.46 -0.02
CA LEU A 237 -16.54 17.63 1.07
C LEU A 237 -15.09 17.96 1.37
N MET A 238 -14.78 18.32 2.61
CA MET A 238 -13.42 18.54 3.09
C MET A 238 -13.11 17.53 4.19
N ALA A 239 -12.12 16.69 3.97
CA ALA A 239 -11.67 15.63 4.86
C ALA A 239 -10.13 15.55 4.83
N ASN A 240 -9.48 16.71 4.97
CA ASN A 240 -8.02 16.83 4.99
C ASN A 240 -7.47 16.36 6.33
N ALA A 241 -6.39 15.57 6.31
CA ALA A 241 -5.77 15.01 7.52
C ALA A 241 -6.75 14.21 8.43
N ALA A 242 -7.75 13.57 7.85
CA ALA A 242 -8.67 12.61 8.48
C ALA A 242 -8.14 11.17 8.30
N TRP A 243 -7.00 10.86 8.92
CA TRP A 243 -6.24 9.61 8.68
C TRP A 243 -6.96 8.31 9.09
N HIS A 244 -8.03 8.40 9.87
CA HIS A 244 -8.84 7.26 10.25
C HIS A 244 -9.95 6.95 9.25
N LEU A 245 -10.28 7.90 8.38
CA LEU A 245 -11.25 7.72 7.31
C LEU A 245 -10.56 7.00 6.16
N LYS A 246 -10.54 5.67 6.23
CA LYS A 246 -9.87 4.85 5.22
C LYS A 246 -10.77 4.45 4.06
N GLN A 247 -12.08 4.44 4.30
CA GLN A 247 -13.08 4.04 3.33
C GLN A 247 -14.09 5.17 3.12
N LEU A 248 -14.55 5.32 1.89
CA LEU A 248 -15.67 6.20 1.55
C LEU A 248 -16.97 5.39 1.39
N PRO A 249 -18.13 6.00 1.67
CA PRO A 249 -19.42 5.39 1.37
C PRO A 249 -19.62 5.29 -0.15
N PRO A 250 -20.57 4.46 -0.60
CA PRO A 250 -20.83 4.25 -2.02
C PRO A 250 -21.11 5.57 -2.76
N MET A 251 -20.74 5.62 -4.04
CA MET A 251 -20.89 6.81 -4.89
C MET A 251 -22.32 7.34 -4.97
N GLY A 252 -23.32 6.46 -4.85
CA GLY A 252 -24.74 6.85 -4.82
C GLY A 252 -25.11 7.75 -3.63
N SER A 253 -24.26 7.86 -2.62
CA SER A 253 -24.46 8.73 -1.46
C SER A 253 -24.15 10.21 -1.78
N PHE A 254 -23.40 10.49 -2.84
CA PHE A 254 -22.89 11.82 -3.21
C PHE A 254 -23.47 12.29 -4.55
N SER A 255 -24.78 12.58 -4.59
CA SER A 255 -25.45 12.99 -5.83
C SER A 255 -25.08 14.41 -6.28
N SER A 256 -24.94 15.36 -5.36
CA SER A 256 -24.70 16.78 -5.66
C SER A 256 -23.25 17.23 -5.47
N LEU A 257 -22.32 16.30 -5.22
CA LEU A 257 -20.94 16.62 -4.91
C LEU A 257 -20.20 17.17 -6.13
N CYS A 258 -19.57 18.34 -5.95
CA CYS A 258 -18.80 19.03 -6.97
C CYS A 258 -17.32 19.18 -6.62
N SER A 259 -16.98 19.26 -5.35
CA SER A 259 -15.59 19.37 -4.90
C SER A 259 -15.31 18.47 -3.70
N ALA A 260 -14.18 17.76 -3.72
CA ALA A 260 -13.74 16.90 -2.64
C ALA A 260 -12.26 17.14 -2.35
N ASN A 261 -11.93 17.52 -1.12
CA ASN A 261 -10.56 17.63 -0.66
C ASN A 261 -10.33 16.59 0.45
N LEU A 262 -9.57 15.55 0.13
CA LEU A 262 -9.49 14.31 0.89
C LEU A 262 -8.07 14.08 1.39
N THR A 263 -7.90 13.15 2.32
CA THR A 263 -6.58 12.81 2.85
C THR A 263 -5.80 11.89 1.92
N TYR A 264 -6.48 10.98 1.23
CA TYR A 264 -5.85 9.92 0.45
C TYR A 264 -6.14 10.06 -1.04
N PRO A 265 -5.10 10.01 -1.92
CA PRO A 265 -5.30 10.09 -3.36
C PRO A 265 -6.20 8.98 -3.94
N SER A 266 -6.19 7.78 -3.33
CA SER A 266 -7.02 6.66 -3.79
C SER A 266 -8.52 6.91 -3.64
N HIS A 267 -8.93 7.78 -2.73
CA HIS A 267 -10.34 8.13 -2.58
C HIS A 267 -10.87 8.90 -3.79
N CYS A 268 -10.03 9.69 -4.45
CA CYS A 268 -10.40 10.40 -5.68
C CYS A 268 -10.67 9.46 -6.86
N CYS A 269 -10.19 8.21 -6.81
CA CYS A 269 -10.49 7.21 -7.83
C CYS A 269 -11.96 6.83 -7.91
N ALA A 270 -12.71 6.97 -6.82
CA ALA A 270 -14.13 6.75 -6.81
C ALA A 270 -14.81 7.72 -7.80
N PHE A 271 -14.37 8.98 -7.84
CA PHE A 271 -14.91 10.05 -8.70
C PHE A 271 -14.28 10.11 -10.10
N TRP A 272 -13.21 9.34 -10.35
CA TRP A 272 -12.43 9.38 -11.59
C TRP A 272 -13.22 8.92 -12.83
N HIS A 273 -14.07 7.90 -12.70
CA HIS A 273 -14.76 7.30 -13.86
C HIS A 273 -15.79 8.21 -14.55
N ARG A 274 -16.19 9.34 -13.95
CA ARG A 274 -16.95 10.39 -14.67
C ARG A 274 -16.17 11.01 -15.84
N LYS A 275 -14.82 10.97 -15.83
CA LYS A 275 -13.97 11.37 -16.98
C LYS A 275 -14.05 10.40 -18.17
N ALA A 276 -14.26 9.11 -17.92
CA ALA A 276 -14.13 8.06 -18.95
C ALA A 276 -15.48 7.64 -19.57
N ALA A 277 -16.59 7.84 -18.87
CA ALA A 277 -17.94 7.52 -19.34
C ALA A 277 -18.59 8.73 -20.05
N GLN A 278 -18.04 9.16 -21.19
CA GLN A 278 -18.72 10.09 -22.11
C GLN A 278 -19.93 9.40 -22.78
N GLY A 279 -20.96 9.06 -22.00
CA GLY A 279 -22.15 8.39 -22.53
C GLY A 279 -23.25 7.99 -21.54
N PHE A 280 -23.24 8.46 -20.29
CA PHE A 280 -24.36 8.20 -19.36
C PHE A 280 -24.96 9.49 -18.79
N SER A 281 -26.26 9.63 -19.01
CA SER A 281 -27.11 10.75 -18.61
C SER A 281 -27.22 10.83 -17.08
N GLY A 282 -26.57 11.82 -16.50
CA GLY A 282 -26.50 12.09 -15.06
C GLY A 282 -25.58 13.27 -14.79
N VAL A 283 -25.85 14.38 -15.48
CA VAL A 283 -25.08 15.64 -15.41
C VAL A 283 -25.34 16.27 -14.03
N VAL A 284 -24.29 16.40 -13.22
CA VAL A 284 -24.31 17.33 -12.08
C VAL A 284 -23.61 18.57 -12.60
N GLU A 285 -24.38 19.58 -12.99
CA GLU A 285 -23.83 20.89 -13.37
C GLU A 285 -23.19 21.49 -12.11
N CYS A 286 -21.85 21.49 -12.06
CA CYS A 286 -21.13 22.20 -11.03
C CYS A 286 -21.11 23.68 -11.39
N HIS A 287 -22.22 24.37 -11.18
CA HIS A 287 -22.23 25.83 -11.17
C HIS A 287 -21.38 26.29 -9.99
N ALA A 288 -20.31 27.02 -10.31
CA ALA A 288 -19.49 27.72 -9.35
C ALA A 288 -20.30 28.90 -8.81
N ASP A 289 -21.12 28.67 -7.79
CA ASP A 289 -21.69 29.78 -7.04
C ASP A 289 -20.55 30.48 -6.28
N ILE A 290 -20.44 31.77 -6.58
CA ILE A 290 -19.32 32.66 -6.31
C ILE A 290 -19.19 32.87 -4.80
N TYR A 291 -18.31 32.12 -4.15
CA TYR A 291 -17.61 32.51 -2.93
C TYR A 291 -16.12 32.15 -3.08
N MET A 292 -15.44 32.86 -3.97
CA MET A 292 -13.98 32.83 -4.04
C MET A 292 -13.41 33.97 -3.21
N ASP A 293 -12.53 33.57 -2.30
CA ASP A 293 -11.46 34.38 -1.74
C ASP A 293 -10.58 34.93 -2.90
N GLN A 294 -10.16 36.18 -2.79
CA GLN A 294 -9.85 37.03 -3.94
C GLN A 294 -8.40 36.92 -4.48
N GLU A 295 -7.74 35.75 -4.38
CA GLU A 295 -6.28 35.66 -4.68
C GLU A 295 -5.80 34.76 -5.81
N LEU A 296 -6.64 34.12 -6.63
CA LEU A 296 -6.15 33.49 -7.87
C LEU A 296 -7.07 33.72 -9.08
N GLN A 297 -6.89 34.85 -9.76
CA GLN A 297 -7.35 35.05 -11.14
C GLN A 297 -6.14 35.07 -12.08
N ASN A 298 -5.74 33.90 -12.56
CA ASN A 298 -5.11 33.77 -13.88
C ASN A 298 -5.01 32.30 -14.27
N GLU A 299 -6.10 31.66 -14.68
CA GLU A 299 -6.08 30.63 -15.73
C GLU A 299 -7.43 30.60 -16.47
N SER A 300 -7.36 30.64 -17.80
CA SER A 300 -8.51 30.57 -18.69
C SER A 300 -9.06 29.16 -18.76
N PHE A 301 -10.08 28.85 -17.97
CA PHE A 301 -10.81 27.59 -18.03
C PHE A 301 -11.83 27.61 -19.18
N THR A 302 -11.69 26.66 -20.11
CA THR A 302 -12.64 26.39 -21.19
C THR A 302 -13.87 25.64 -20.67
N SER A 303 -15.04 25.89 -21.25
CA SER A 303 -16.38 25.43 -20.82
C SER A 303 -16.65 23.92 -20.85
N SER A 304 -15.62 23.07 -20.95
CA SER A 304 -15.71 21.61 -20.92
C SER A 304 -15.23 20.98 -19.59
N ASP A 305 -14.78 21.80 -18.63
CA ASP A 305 -14.27 21.36 -17.31
C ASP A 305 -15.31 21.40 -16.18
N PHE A 306 -16.54 21.83 -16.45
CA PHE A 306 -17.59 22.07 -15.43
C PHE A 306 -18.41 20.83 -15.05
N ASP A 307 -18.18 19.68 -15.70
CA ASP A 307 -18.98 18.46 -15.51
C ASP A 307 -18.33 17.41 -14.59
N LEU A 308 -17.17 17.71 -14.02
CA LEU A 308 -16.39 16.76 -13.24
C LEU A 308 -16.18 17.21 -11.80
N VAL A 309 -16.41 16.29 -10.86
CA VAL A 309 -16.06 16.48 -9.44
C VAL A 309 -14.57 16.76 -9.31
N GLN A 310 -14.23 17.96 -8.85
CA GLN A 310 -12.85 18.35 -8.57
C GLN A 310 -12.39 17.67 -7.29
N CYS A 311 -11.49 16.68 -7.40
CA CYS A 311 -11.01 15.91 -6.26
C CYS A 311 -9.50 16.09 -6.06
N ALA A 312 -9.09 16.39 -4.83
CA ALA A 312 -7.70 16.50 -4.41
C ALA A 312 -7.43 15.65 -3.16
N PRO A 313 -6.21 15.11 -2.98
CA PRO A 313 -5.08 15.11 -3.92
C PRO A 313 -5.33 14.16 -5.10
N GLU A 314 -4.79 14.51 -6.27
CA GLU A 314 -4.92 13.66 -7.46
C GLU A 314 -4.20 12.32 -7.28
N PRO A 315 -4.76 11.21 -7.82
CA PRO A 315 -4.12 9.91 -7.83
C PRO A 315 -2.71 9.99 -8.43
N ASP A 316 -1.72 9.43 -7.73
CA ASP A 316 -0.33 9.44 -8.18
C ASP A 316 -0.01 8.23 -9.06
N ALA A 317 1.18 8.25 -9.66
CA ALA A 317 1.63 7.18 -10.54
C ALA A 317 1.90 5.85 -9.79
N PHE A 318 2.07 5.90 -8.47
CA PHE A 318 2.31 4.71 -7.63
C PHE A 318 1.01 4.03 -7.19
N ASN A 319 -0.11 4.76 -7.21
CA ASN A 319 -1.43 4.31 -6.85
C ASN A 319 -2.50 4.79 -7.86
N PRO A 320 -2.42 4.33 -9.13
CA PRO A 320 -3.41 4.66 -10.14
C PRO A 320 -4.78 4.06 -9.80
N CYS A 321 -5.84 4.62 -10.38
CA CYS A 321 -7.24 4.19 -10.21
C CYS A 321 -7.59 2.85 -10.89
N GLU A 322 -6.60 1.98 -11.04
CA GLU A 322 -6.73 0.63 -11.57
C GLU A 322 -6.69 -0.39 -10.43
N ASP A 323 -7.21 -1.59 -10.67
CA ASP A 323 -6.99 -2.71 -9.77
C ASP A 323 -5.50 -3.02 -9.59
N LEU A 324 -5.16 -3.73 -8.50
CA LEU A 324 -3.80 -4.09 -8.12
C LEU A 324 -2.96 -4.62 -9.30
N MET A 325 -3.51 -5.47 -10.17
CA MET A 325 -2.85 -5.92 -11.40
C MET A 325 -3.30 -5.18 -12.68
N GLY A 326 -4.47 -4.53 -12.69
CA GLY A 326 -4.99 -3.71 -13.79
C GLY A 326 -5.40 -4.48 -15.06
N HIS A 327 -4.52 -5.32 -15.61
CA HIS A 327 -4.73 -6.04 -16.87
C HIS A 327 -4.99 -7.54 -16.69
N GLN A 328 -5.91 -8.08 -17.48
CA GLN A 328 -6.27 -9.51 -17.44
C GLN A 328 -5.10 -10.43 -17.80
N LEU A 329 -4.25 -10.03 -18.76
CA LEU A 329 -3.05 -10.80 -19.12
C LEU A 329 -2.09 -10.92 -17.93
N LEU A 330 -1.87 -9.80 -17.22
CA LEU A 330 -0.97 -9.77 -16.07
C LEU A 330 -1.47 -10.68 -14.95
N ARG A 331 -2.77 -10.63 -14.66
CA ARG A 331 -3.42 -11.51 -13.68
C ARG A 331 -3.19 -12.99 -14.00
N LEU A 332 -3.45 -13.40 -15.24
CA LEU A 332 -3.22 -14.78 -15.68
C LEU A 332 -1.75 -15.18 -15.54
N SER A 333 -0.83 -14.30 -15.91
CA SER A 333 0.61 -14.53 -15.78
C SER A 333 1.05 -14.68 -14.32
N VAL A 334 0.61 -13.83 -13.40
CA VAL A 334 0.98 -13.90 -11.98
C VAL A 334 0.47 -15.18 -11.33
N TRP A 335 -0.79 -15.58 -11.62
CA TRP A 335 -1.32 -16.86 -11.16
C TRP A 335 -0.52 -18.05 -11.69
N PHE A 336 -0.18 -18.03 -12.98
CA PHE A 336 0.62 -19.09 -13.58
C PHE A 336 2.02 -19.19 -12.97
N VAL A 337 2.73 -18.06 -12.85
CA VAL A 337 4.10 -17.99 -12.32
C VAL A 337 4.14 -18.36 -10.84
N SER A 338 3.20 -17.88 -10.03
CA SER A 338 3.13 -18.19 -8.58
C SER A 338 2.92 -19.69 -8.33
N VAL A 339 1.96 -20.31 -9.01
CA VAL A 339 1.69 -21.75 -8.88
C VAL A 339 2.90 -22.57 -9.31
N LEU A 340 3.52 -22.22 -10.45
CA LEU A 340 4.71 -22.91 -10.95
C LEU A 340 5.90 -22.78 -9.99
N ALA A 341 6.13 -21.58 -9.44
CA ALA A 341 7.20 -21.32 -8.49
C ALA A 341 6.98 -22.12 -7.19
N VAL A 342 5.77 -22.11 -6.63
CA VAL A 342 5.45 -22.84 -5.39
C VAL A 342 5.60 -24.35 -5.60
N LEU A 343 4.96 -24.92 -6.63
CA LEU A 343 5.01 -26.36 -6.88
C LEU A 343 6.42 -26.82 -7.27
N GLY A 344 7.07 -26.11 -8.18
CA GLY A 344 8.39 -26.46 -8.69
C GLY A 344 9.44 -26.47 -7.58
N ASN A 345 9.51 -25.40 -6.79
CA ASN A 345 10.49 -25.29 -5.71
C ASN A 345 10.17 -26.23 -4.54
N SER A 346 8.90 -26.47 -4.23
CA SER A 346 8.50 -27.48 -3.23
C SER A 346 8.95 -28.89 -3.63
N ILE A 347 8.80 -29.25 -4.91
CA ILE A 347 9.29 -30.53 -5.44
C ILE A 347 10.81 -30.61 -5.34
N VAL A 348 11.54 -29.53 -5.68
CA VAL A 348 13.01 -29.49 -5.57
C VAL A 348 13.45 -29.76 -4.13
N ILE A 349 12.88 -29.04 -3.16
CA ILE A 349 13.17 -29.22 -1.73
C ILE A 349 12.85 -30.65 -1.31
N LEU A 350 11.66 -31.15 -1.64
CA LEU A 350 11.21 -32.48 -1.26
C LEU A 350 12.12 -33.58 -1.84
N VAL A 351 12.53 -33.47 -3.11
CA VAL A 351 13.44 -34.43 -3.76
C VAL A 351 14.82 -34.42 -3.10
N ILE A 352 15.36 -33.24 -2.77
CA ILE A 352 16.68 -33.12 -2.15
C ILE A 352 16.64 -33.68 -0.72
N LEU A 353 15.63 -33.32 0.08
CA LEU A 353 15.48 -33.77 1.47
C LEU A 353 15.13 -35.26 1.58
N SER A 354 14.36 -35.81 0.63
CA SER A 354 14.01 -37.24 0.59
C SER A 354 15.15 -38.15 0.08
N SER A 355 16.24 -37.55 -0.39
CA SER A 355 17.37 -38.27 -0.97
C SER A 355 18.22 -38.94 0.10
N ARG A 356 18.58 -40.21 -0.09
CA ARG A 356 19.47 -40.95 0.82
C ARG A 356 20.96 -40.62 0.63
N TYR A 357 21.30 -39.78 -0.35
CA TYR A 357 22.68 -39.40 -0.63
C TYR A 357 23.14 -38.28 0.31
N LYS A 358 24.43 -38.26 0.68
CA LYS A 358 25.02 -37.19 1.49
C LYS A 358 24.82 -35.82 0.83
N LEU A 359 24.43 -34.81 1.61
CA LEU A 359 24.29 -33.42 1.17
C LEU A 359 25.65 -32.80 0.85
N ALA A 360 26.07 -32.92 -0.41
CA ALA A 360 27.21 -32.18 -0.93
C ALA A 360 26.89 -30.68 -1.02
N VAL A 361 27.92 -29.82 -0.91
CA VAL A 361 27.78 -28.35 -0.92
C VAL A 361 26.86 -27.83 -2.04
N PRO A 362 26.96 -28.29 -3.31
CA PRO A 362 26.06 -27.80 -4.37
C PRO A 362 24.58 -28.15 -4.16
N ARG A 363 24.29 -29.31 -3.55
CA ARG A 363 22.91 -29.72 -3.23
C ARG A 363 22.33 -28.89 -2.09
N PHE A 364 23.17 -28.57 -1.10
CA PHE A 364 22.81 -27.68 -0.01
C PHE A 364 22.49 -26.26 -0.53
N LEU A 365 23.32 -25.72 -1.42
CA LEU A 365 23.07 -24.39 -2.02
C LEU A 365 21.83 -24.38 -2.92
N MET A 366 21.60 -25.42 -3.74
CA MET A 366 20.36 -25.56 -4.52
C MET A 366 19.10 -25.62 -3.63
N CYS A 367 19.19 -26.22 -2.44
CA CYS A 367 18.08 -26.24 -1.50
C CYS A 367 17.77 -24.85 -0.91
N ASN A 368 18.81 -24.06 -0.61
CA ASN A 368 18.64 -22.68 -0.15
C ASN A 368 18.01 -21.81 -1.24
N LEU A 369 18.43 -21.97 -2.51
CA LEU A 369 17.84 -21.23 -3.61
C LEU A 369 16.36 -21.58 -3.81
N ALA A 370 16.04 -22.88 -3.78
CA ALA A 370 14.65 -23.32 -3.88
C ALA A 370 13.79 -22.80 -2.72
N PHE A 371 14.34 -22.67 -1.51
CA PHE A 371 13.63 -22.05 -0.39
C PHE A 371 13.36 -20.57 -0.63
N ALA A 372 14.35 -19.80 -1.09
CA ALA A 372 14.17 -18.39 -1.43
C ALA A 372 13.10 -18.20 -2.52
N ASP A 373 13.17 -18.98 -3.60
CA ASP A 373 12.21 -18.92 -4.70
C ASP A 373 10.80 -19.40 -4.31
N LEU A 374 10.69 -20.31 -3.33
CA LEU A 374 9.41 -20.69 -2.73
C LEU A 374 8.78 -19.52 -1.96
N CYS A 375 9.56 -18.79 -1.16
CA CYS A 375 9.09 -17.58 -0.48
C CYS A 375 8.60 -16.53 -1.47
N MET A 376 9.32 -16.33 -2.58
CA MET A 376 8.91 -15.45 -3.67
C MET A 376 7.58 -15.90 -4.29
N GLY A 377 7.40 -17.21 -4.52
CA GLY A 377 6.13 -17.78 -5.00
C GLY A 377 4.95 -17.52 -4.04
N VAL A 378 5.16 -17.64 -2.73
CA VAL A 378 4.14 -17.34 -1.70
C VAL A 378 3.78 -15.86 -1.67
N TYR A 379 4.76 -14.97 -1.81
CA TYR A 379 4.53 -13.54 -1.96
C TYR A 379 3.61 -13.24 -3.16
N LEU A 380 3.93 -13.77 -4.35
CA LEU A 380 3.11 -13.57 -5.55
C LEU A 380 1.69 -14.13 -5.38
N LEU A 381 1.56 -15.29 -4.74
CA LEU A 381 0.26 -15.89 -4.46
C LEU A 381 -0.58 -15.00 -3.52
N THR A 382 0.05 -14.37 -2.53
CA THR A 382 -0.62 -13.43 -1.61
C THR A 382 -1.16 -12.22 -2.37
N ILE A 383 -0.33 -11.61 -3.23
CA ILE A 383 -0.72 -10.48 -4.07
C ILE A 383 -1.85 -10.88 -5.04
N ALA A 384 -1.74 -12.04 -5.68
CA ALA A 384 -2.77 -12.53 -6.61
C ALA A 384 -4.11 -12.83 -5.92
N SER A 385 -4.07 -13.35 -4.69
CA SER A 385 -5.26 -13.62 -3.89
C SER A 385 -5.96 -12.32 -3.47
N PHE A 386 -5.18 -11.31 -3.08
CA PHE A 386 -5.73 -10.01 -2.70
C PHE A 386 -6.33 -9.26 -3.90
N ASP A 387 -5.69 -9.29 -5.08
CA ASP A 387 -6.23 -8.72 -6.32
C ASP A 387 -7.61 -9.31 -6.69
N VAL A 388 -7.80 -10.62 -6.48
CA VAL A 388 -9.10 -11.27 -6.70
C VAL A 388 -10.13 -10.85 -5.66
N TYR A 389 -9.72 -10.72 -4.39
CA TYR A 389 -10.61 -10.33 -3.29
C TYR A 389 -11.15 -8.90 -3.45
N THR A 390 -10.30 -7.94 -3.83
CA THR A 390 -10.68 -6.52 -3.95
C THR A 390 -11.05 -6.11 -5.38
N ARG A 391 -11.43 -7.05 -6.24
CA ARG A 391 -11.60 -6.81 -7.67
C ARG A 391 -12.69 -5.77 -7.93
N GLY A 392 -12.36 -4.68 -8.63
CA GLY A 392 -13.28 -3.60 -8.95
C GLY A 392 -13.47 -2.57 -7.82
N GLU A 393 -12.99 -2.87 -6.61
CA GLU A 393 -13.14 -2.03 -5.42
C GLU A 393 -11.80 -1.80 -4.70
N TYR A 394 -10.67 -2.00 -5.41
CA TYR A 394 -9.34 -1.85 -4.84
C TYR A 394 -9.11 -0.45 -4.26
N HIS A 395 -9.61 0.61 -4.91
CA HIS A 395 -9.46 1.99 -4.46
C HIS A 395 -9.96 2.23 -3.02
N ASN A 396 -11.04 1.57 -2.60
CA ASN A 396 -11.60 1.70 -1.25
C ASN A 396 -10.85 0.84 -0.22
N HIS A 397 -10.18 -0.23 -0.67
CA HIS A 397 -9.41 -1.15 0.19
C HIS A 397 -7.90 -0.87 0.17
N ALA A 398 -7.42 0.03 -0.70
CA ALA A 398 -6.01 0.27 -0.96
C ALA A 398 -5.26 0.73 0.30
N ILE A 399 -5.84 1.65 1.06
CA ILE A 399 -5.22 2.20 2.27
C ILE A 399 -5.12 1.13 3.36
N ASP A 400 -6.17 0.34 3.54
CA ASP A 400 -6.19 -0.78 4.50
C ASP A 400 -5.19 -1.87 4.12
N TRP A 401 -5.05 -2.16 2.82
CA TRP A 401 -4.03 -3.08 2.32
C TRP A 401 -2.62 -2.57 2.60
N GLN A 402 -2.31 -1.36 2.13
CA GLN A 402 -0.99 -0.73 2.21
C GLN A 402 -0.54 -0.54 3.66
N THR A 403 -1.41 -0.03 4.53
CA THR A 403 -1.09 0.19 5.96
C THR A 403 -1.25 -1.07 6.82
N GLY A 404 -1.88 -2.11 6.28
CA GLY A 404 -2.21 -3.34 6.96
C GLY A 404 -1.02 -4.25 7.27
N LEU A 405 -1.29 -5.37 7.92
CA LEU A 405 -0.30 -6.43 8.14
C LEU A 405 0.02 -7.20 6.84
N GLY A 406 -0.96 -7.33 5.95
CA GLY A 406 -0.81 -8.06 4.68
C GLY A 406 0.34 -7.50 3.83
N CYS A 407 0.34 -6.20 3.56
CA CYS A 407 1.39 -5.57 2.76
C CYS A 407 2.76 -5.58 3.47
N ARG A 408 2.79 -5.44 4.80
CA ARG A 408 4.03 -5.55 5.59
C ARG A 408 4.66 -6.94 5.50
N LEU A 409 3.87 -8.00 5.60
CA LEU A 409 4.35 -9.38 5.45
C LEU A 409 4.76 -9.69 3.99
N ALA A 410 3.98 -9.22 3.02
CA ALA A 410 4.31 -9.37 1.61
C ALA A 410 5.63 -8.66 1.26
N GLY A 411 5.81 -7.43 1.73
CA GLY A 411 7.02 -6.62 1.57
C GLY A 411 8.25 -7.26 2.22
N PHE A 412 8.10 -7.81 3.42
CA PHE A 412 9.16 -8.58 4.06
C PHE A 412 9.55 -9.81 3.24
N LEU A 413 8.55 -10.62 2.82
CA LEU A 413 8.78 -11.84 2.05
C LEU A 413 9.47 -11.57 0.71
N THR A 414 9.04 -10.54 -0.03
CA THR A 414 9.64 -10.20 -1.34
C THR A 414 11.11 -9.82 -1.20
N VAL A 415 11.46 -8.90 -0.28
CA VAL A 415 12.86 -8.49 -0.07
C VAL A 415 13.70 -9.63 0.47
N PHE A 416 13.22 -10.35 1.48
CA PHE A 416 13.94 -11.49 2.04
C PHE A 416 14.22 -12.55 0.97
N SER A 417 13.21 -12.88 0.16
CA SER A 417 13.35 -13.88 -0.90
C SER A 417 14.30 -13.43 -2.00
N SER A 418 14.24 -12.18 -2.46
CA SER A 418 15.08 -11.68 -3.54
C SER A 418 16.55 -11.61 -3.11
N GLU A 419 16.82 -11.05 -1.93
CA GLU A 419 18.19 -10.90 -1.42
C GLU A 419 18.83 -12.26 -1.11
N LEU A 420 18.08 -13.17 -0.48
CA LEU A 420 18.58 -14.52 -0.22
C LEU A 420 18.87 -15.28 -1.53
N SER A 421 18.04 -15.10 -2.56
CA SER A 421 18.23 -15.74 -3.87
C SER A 421 19.53 -15.23 -4.54
N VAL A 422 19.75 -13.91 -4.57
CA VAL A 422 20.96 -13.29 -5.14
C VAL A 422 22.23 -13.69 -4.39
N PHE A 423 22.21 -13.67 -3.05
CA PHE A 423 23.36 -14.12 -2.26
C PHE A 423 23.65 -15.61 -2.47
N THR A 424 22.61 -16.45 -2.53
CA THR A 424 22.79 -17.89 -2.80
C THR A 424 23.38 -18.14 -4.18
N LEU A 425 22.91 -17.44 -5.21
CA LEU A 425 23.45 -17.55 -6.58
C LEU A 425 24.91 -17.10 -6.67
N THR A 426 25.27 -16.05 -5.94
CA THR A 426 26.67 -15.59 -5.84
C THR A 426 27.54 -16.68 -5.22
N VAL A 427 27.09 -17.31 -4.13
CA VAL A 427 27.82 -18.41 -3.47
C VAL A 427 27.91 -19.65 -4.37
N ILE A 428 26.83 -20.01 -5.09
CA ILE A 428 26.86 -21.09 -6.09
C ILE A 428 27.92 -20.78 -7.15
N THR A 429 27.98 -19.55 -7.64
CA THR A 429 28.93 -19.12 -8.67
C THR A 429 30.37 -19.21 -8.18
N VAL A 430 30.64 -18.73 -6.97
CA VAL A 430 31.98 -18.80 -6.35
C VAL A 430 32.39 -20.24 -6.07
N GLU A 431 31.47 -21.09 -5.60
CA GLU A 431 31.71 -22.54 -5.42
C GLU A 431 32.11 -23.20 -6.73
N ARG A 432 31.39 -22.88 -7.81
CA ARG A 432 31.67 -23.41 -9.16
C ARG A 432 33.00 -22.91 -9.70
N TRP A 433 33.26 -21.61 -9.57
CA TRP A 433 34.53 -20.99 -9.96
C TRP A 433 35.70 -21.67 -9.25
N HIS A 434 35.64 -21.74 -7.92
CA HIS A 434 36.68 -22.37 -7.10
C HIS A 434 36.89 -23.84 -7.49
N THR A 435 35.81 -24.61 -7.62
CA THR A 435 35.92 -26.04 -7.96
C THR A 435 36.52 -26.26 -9.34
N ILE A 436 36.10 -25.51 -10.37
CA ILE A 436 36.56 -25.69 -11.76
C ILE A 436 38.03 -25.31 -11.91
N ILE A 437 38.46 -24.18 -11.32
CA ILE A 437 39.82 -23.67 -11.48
C ILE A 437 40.83 -24.47 -10.66
N TYR A 438 40.46 -24.86 -9.44
CA TYR A 438 41.36 -25.54 -8.52
C TYR A 438 41.20 -27.08 -8.53
N THR A 439 40.73 -27.64 -9.63
CA THR A 439 40.33 -29.06 -9.79
C THR A 439 41.40 -30.14 -9.51
N MET A 440 42.66 -29.82 -9.15
CA MET A 440 43.74 -30.83 -9.01
C MET A 440 44.55 -30.80 -7.69
N ARG A 441 44.01 -30.28 -6.58
CA ARG A 441 44.55 -30.61 -5.23
C ARG A 441 43.42 -31.05 -4.30
N LEU A 442 43.46 -32.31 -3.85
CA LEU A 442 42.46 -32.90 -2.96
C LEU A 442 42.31 -32.17 -1.61
N ASP A 443 43.27 -31.34 -1.21
CA ASP A 443 43.38 -30.75 0.13
C ASP A 443 42.66 -29.40 0.31
N ARG A 444 41.98 -28.86 -0.71
CA ARG A 444 41.36 -27.51 -0.68
C ARG A 444 39.91 -27.44 -1.19
N LYS A 445 39.12 -28.51 -1.08
CA LYS A 445 37.68 -28.40 -1.36
C LYS A 445 37.01 -27.51 -0.32
N VAL A 446 36.09 -26.63 -0.74
CA VAL A 446 35.25 -25.85 0.18
C VAL A 446 34.56 -26.82 1.13
N SER A 447 34.87 -26.72 2.42
CA SER A 447 34.29 -27.62 3.41
C SER A 447 32.80 -27.33 3.57
N SER A 448 32.02 -28.36 3.92
CA SER A 448 30.59 -28.18 4.23
C SER A 448 30.38 -27.18 5.37
N ALA A 449 31.28 -27.12 6.36
CA ALA A 449 31.23 -26.17 7.46
C ALA A 449 31.36 -24.72 6.96
N GLN A 450 32.32 -24.43 6.08
CA GLN A 450 32.49 -23.10 5.50
C GLN A 450 31.27 -22.66 4.70
N ALA A 451 30.70 -23.56 3.88
CA ALA A 451 29.50 -23.25 3.10
C ALA A 451 28.28 -22.94 4.00
N VAL A 452 28.12 -23.65 5.12
CA VAL A 452 27.07 -23.40 6.10
C VAL A 452 27.27 -22.04 6.78
N THR A 453 28.50 -21.71 7.19
CA THR A 453 28.80 -20.40 7.81
C THR A 453 28.53 -19.23 6.85
N ILE A 454 28.96 -19.35 5.59
CA ILE A 454 28.71 -18.34 4.55
C ILE A 454 27.21 -18.16 4.35
N MET A 455 26.46 -19.26 4.20
CA MET A 455 25.01 -19.18 4.05
C MET A 455 24.33 -18.61 5.30
N ALA A 456 24.74 -18.98 6.51
CA ALA A 456 24.19 -18.42 7.74
C ALA A 456 24.36 -16.88 7.79
N SER A 457 25.52 -16.37 7.33
CA SER A 457 25.74 -14.93 7.22
C SER A 457 24.85 -14.26 6.15
N ALA A 458 24.65 -14.92 5.01
CA ALA A 458 23.76 -14.43 3.94
C ALA A 458 22.30 -14.38 4.42
N TRP A 459 21.85 -15.40 5.17
CA TRP A 459 20.52 -15.41 5.79
C TRP A 459 20.35 -14.27 6.80
N ALA A 460 21.34 -14.07 7.69
CA ALA A 460 21.30 -12.98 8.64
C ALA A 460 21.22 -11.61 7.93
N LEU A 461 22.01 -11.41 6.88
CA LEU A 461 21.99 -10.17 6.09
C LEU A 461 20.64 -9.96 5.40
N ALA A 462 20.09 -10.98 4.73
CA ALA A 462 18.79 -10.89 4.08
C ALA A 462 17.65 -10.60 5.06
N LEU A 463 17.68 -11.22 6.25
CA LEU A 463 16.72 -10.97 7.32
C LEU A 463 16.82 -9.53 7.84
N VAL A 464 18.03 -9.03 8.06
CA VAL A 464 18.25 -7.64 8.47
C VAL A 464 17.68 -6.70 7.41
N LEU A 465 18.07 -6.85 6.14
CA LEU A 465 17.60 -5.99 5.05
C LEU A 465 16.07 -5.99 4.92
N ALA A 466 15.41 -7.15 5.04
CA ALA A 466 13.96 -7.24 5.00
C ALA A 466 13.26 -6.67 6.25
N ALA A 467 13.94 -6.63 7.40
CA ALA A 467 13.38 -6.09 8.64
C ALA A 467 13.49 -4.56 8.74
N LEU A 468 14.45 -3.92 8.06
CA LEU A 468 14.68 -2.46 8.18
C LEU A 468 13.44 -1.60 7.84
N PRO A 469 12.64 -1.90 6.80
CA PRO A 469 11.42 -1.12 6.54
C PRO A 469 10.33 -1.35 7.60
N LEU A 470 10.30 -2.53 8.26
CA LEU A 470 9.40 -2.78 9.38
C LEU A 470 9.82 -2.00 10.64
N ALA A 471 11.12 -1.70 10.78
CA ALA A 471 11.68 -0.90 11.86
C ALA A 471 11.53 0.63 11.62
N GLY A 472 10.93 1.05 10.51
CA GLY A 472 10.64 2.46 10.21
C GLY A 472 11.75 3.22 9.48
N ILE A 473 12.79 2.54 8.98
CA ILE A 473 13.86 3.17 8.17
C ILE A 473 13.39 3.44 6.73
N SER A 474 12.48 2.61 6.23
CA SER A 474 11.82 2.74 4.93
C SER A 474 10.36 2.26 5.07
N SER A 475 9.58 2.24 3.98
CA SER A 475 8.17 1.84 4.01
C SER A 475 7.81 0.89 2.87
N TYR A 476 7.16 -0.22 3.20
CA TYR A 476 6.51 -1.09 2.22
C TYR A 476 5.13 -0.56 1.78
N SER A 477 4.58 0.42 2.49
CA SER A 477 3.18 0.85 2.30
C SER A 477 3.00 1.85 1.16
N LYS A 478 4.09 2.32 0.55
CA LYS A 478 4.05 3.38 -0.48
C LYS A 478 3.51 2.89 -1.81
N VAL A 479 3.86 1.67 -2.21
CA VAL A 479 3.46 1.09 -3.50
C VAL A 479 2.49 -0.06 -3.26
N SER A 480 1.47 -0.20 -4.10
CA SER A 480 0.42 -1.22 -4.02
C SER A 480 0.93 -2.68 -3.96
N ILE A 481 2.06 -2.96 -4.62
CA ILE A 481 2.74 -4.27 -4.62
C ILE A 481 3.76 -4.45 -3.48
N CYS A 482 3.77 -3.55 -2.49
CA CYS A 482 4.53 -3.70 -1.25
C CYS A 482 6.06 -3.70 -1.39
N LEU A 483 6.59 -3.05 -2.44
CA LEU A 483 8.03 -2.89 -2.64
C LEU A 483 8.53 -1.62 -1.91
N PRO A 484 9.73 -1.66 -1.33
CA PRO A 484 10.29 -0.51 -0.64
C PRO A 484 10.90 0.47 -1.65
N MET A 485 10.06 1.30 -2.25
CA MET A 485 10.44 2.31 -3.25
C MET A 485 10.38 3.74 -2.68
N ASP A 486 10.40 3.88 -1.36
CA ASP A 486 10.29 5.17 -0.68
C ASP A 486 11.59 5.99 -0.80
N ILE A 487 11.52 7.12 -1.49
CA ILE A 487 12.65 8.04 -1.73
C ILE A 487 12.44 9.44 -1.14
N GLU A 488 11.38 9.63 -0.34
CA GLU A 488 11.04 10.95 0.21
C GLU A 488 12.01 11.39 1.31
N THR A 489 12.58 10.42 2.04
CA THR A 489 13.47 10.70 3.18
C THR A 489 14.90 10.23 2.89
N LEU A 490 15.88 10.91 3.47
CA LEU A 490 17.29 10.51 3.38
C LEU A 490 17.54 9.05 3.83
N PRO A 491 17.01 8.55 4.98
CA PRO A 491 17.21 7.16 5.39
C PRO A 491 16.56 6.17 4.42
N SER A 492 15.37 6.47 3.89
CA SER A 492 14.68 5.58 2.95
C SER A 492 15.42 5.51 1.61
N GLN A 493 15.90 6.66 1.11
CA GLN A 493 16.72 6.73 -0.09
C GLN A 493 18.04 5.95 0.07
N ALA A 494 18.74 6.12 1.19
CA ALA A 494 19.98 5.40 1.47
C ALA A 494 19.77 3.87 1.54
N TYR A 495 18.64 3.43 2.12
CA TYR A 495 18.25 2.02 2.14
C TYR A 495 18.03 1.44 0.74
N VAL A 496 17.29 2.13 -0.13
CA VAL A 496 17.05 1.68 -1.51
C VAL A 496 18.38 1.59 -2.28
N GLN A 497 19.26 2.58 -2.11
CA GLN A 497 20.59 2.59 -2.71
C GLN A 497 21.48 1.45 -2.19
N LEU A 498 21.39 1.12 -0.90
CA LEU A 498 22.13 0.00 -0.32
C LEU A 498 21.73 -1.34 -0.96
N ILE A 499 20.42 -1.62 -1.06
CA ILE A 499 19.91 -2.84 -1.69
C ILE A 499 20.36 -2.91 -3.16
N LEU A 500 20.18 -1.82 -3.90
CA LEU A 500 20.61 -1.76 -5.30
C LEU A 500 22.13 -1.97 -5.43
N GLY A 501 22.92 -1.34 -4.57
CA GLY A 501 24.38 -1.46 -4.54
C GLY A 501 24.85 -2.89 -4.25
N LEU A 502 24.22 -3.57 -3.30
CA LEU A 502 24.51 -4.99 -2.99
C LEU A 502 24.20 -5.90 -4.19
N ASN A 503 23.08 -5.67 -4.87
CA ASN A 503 22.70 -6.44 -6.06
C ASN A 503 23.66 -6.21 -7.24
N ILE A 504 24.09 -4.96 -7.47
CA ILE A 504 25.12 -4.64 -8.47
C ILE A 504 26.45 -5.29 -8.12
N LEU A 505 26.86 -5.26 -6.85
CA LEU A 505 28.10 -5.88 -6.39
C LEU A 505 28.09 -7.39 -6.60
N ALA A 506 26.99 -8.06 -6.22
CA ALA A 506 26.79 -9.49 -6.45
C ALA A 506 26.90 -9.84 -7.94
N PHE A 507 26.27 -9.04 -8.81
CA PHE A 507 26.36 -9.20 -10.24
C PHE A 507 27.81 -9.09 -10.77
N LEU A 508 28.57 -8.07 -10.34
CA LEU A 508 29.96 -7.91 -10.73
C LEU A 508 30.83 -9.11 -10.33
N VAL A 509 30.63 -9.65 -9.12
CA VAL A 509 31.32 -10.86 -8.65
C VAL A 509 31.01 -12.05 -9.55
N ILE A 510 29.73 -12.25 -9.88
CA ILE A 510 29.30 -13.32 -10.79
C ILE A 510 29.98 -13.17 -12.16
N CYS A 511 29.98 -11.97 -12.74
CA CYS A 511 30.62 -11.70 -14.03
C CYS A 511 32.12 -12.03 -14.03
N VAL A 512 32.86 -11.59 -13.02
CA VAL A 512 34.31 -11.83 -12.91
C VAL A 512 34.60 -13.34 -12.78
N CYS A 513 33.86 -14.03 -11.91
CA CYS A 513 33.97 -15.48 -11.76
C CYS A 513 33.72 -16.21 -13.09
N TYR A 514 32.71 -15.79 -13.86
CA TYR A 514 32.39 -16.41 -15.15
C TYR A 514 33.40 -16.12 -16.25
N ALA A 515 33.87 -14.87 -16.36
CA ALA A 515 34.91 -14.51 -17.30
C ALA A 515 36.16 -15.38 -17.09
N HIS A 516 36.51 -15.63 -15.82
CA HIS A 516 37.62 -16.50 -15.48
C HIS A 516 37.33 -17.97 -15.81
N ILE A 517 36.16 -18.51 -15.43
CA ILE A 517 35.76 -19.90 -15.81
C ILE A 517 35.83 -20.07 -17.33
N TYR A 518 35.27 -19.12 -18.09
CA TYR A 518 35.22 -19.18 -19.54
C TYR A 518 36.62 -19.17 -20.16
N SER A 519 37.49 -18.29 -19.65
CA SER A 519 38.88 -18.19 -20.09
C SER A 519 39.64 -19.49 -19.80
N THR A 520 39.46 -20.08 -18.62
CA THR A 520 40.07 -21.38 -18.25
C THR A 520 39.57 -22.52 -19.14
N VAL A 521 38.27 -22.57 -19.46
CA VAL A 521 37.68 -23.63 -20.32
C VAL A 521 38.11 -23.47 -21.78
N ARG A 522 38.39 -22.26 -22.25
CA ARG A 522 38.80 -21.98 -23.64
C ARG A 522 40.31 -22.10 -23.87
N ASN A 523 41.12 -22.09 -22.80
CA ASN A 523 42.56 -22.27 -22.88
C ASN A 523 42.91 -23.71 -23.31
N PRO A 524 43.55 -23.93 -24.48
CA PRO A 524 43.89 -25.27 -24.98
C PRO A 524 44.88 -26.03 -24.10
N SER A 525 45.64 -25.31 -23.27
CA SER A 525 46.67 -25.86 -22.38
C SER A 525 46.09 -26.64 -21.19
N TYR A 526 44.82 -26.43 -20.86
CA TYR A 526 44.10 -27.22 -19.86
C TYR A 526 43.27 -28.27 -20.57
N ASN A 527 43.72 -29.53 -20.55
CA ASN A 527 42.95 -30.69 -21.05
C ASN A 527 41.74 -30.98 -20.14
N LEU A 528 40.76 -30.07 -20.08
CA LEU A 528 39.47 -30.34 -19.45
C LEU A 528 38.68 -31.30 -20.36
N GLY A 529 38.25 -32.43 -19.79
CA GLY A 529 37.45 -33.40 -20.52
C GLY A 529 36.15 -32.78 -21.06
N SER A 530 35.63 -33.31 -22.18
CA SER A 530 34.39 -32.84 -22.83
C SER A 530 33.15 -32.81 -21.90
N HIS A 531 33.21 -33.49 -20.76
CA HIS A 531 32.19 -33.51 -19.71
C HIS A 531 32.16 -32.19 -18.91
N ASP A 532 33.31 -31.60 -18.61
CA ASP A 532 33.42 -30.39 -17.78
C ASP A 532 33.03 -29.14 -18.56
N ALA A 533 33.37 -29.07 -19.85
CA ALA A 533 32.86 -28.03 -20.75
C ALA A 533 31.33 -28.07 -20.90
N LYS A 534 30.72 -29.27 -20.91
CA LYS A 534 29.26 -29.45 -20.91
C LYS A 534 28.62 -29.03 -19.58
N ILE A 535 29.33 -29.17 -18.46
CA ILE A 535 28.87 -28.69 -17.14
C ILE A 535 28.98 -27.16 -17.06
N ALA A 536 30.10 -26.58 -17.47
CA ALA A 536 30.31 -25.12 -17.49
C ALA A 536 29.26 -24.42 -18.37
N LYS A 537 28.95 -24.95 -19.56
CA LYS A 537 27.89 -24.44 -20.43
C LYS A 537 26.50 -24.46 -19.75
N ARG A 538 26.19 -25.47 -18.95
CA ARG A 538 24.92 -25.57 -18.21
C ARG A 538 24.83 -24.56 -17.07
N MET A 539 25.93 -24.33 -16.35
CA MET A 539 25.99 -23.32 -15.31
C MET A 539 25.92 -21.89 -15.90
N ALA A 540 26.51 -21.65 -17.08
CA ALA A 540 26.41 -20.38 -17.79
C ALA A 540 24.97 -20.07 -18.26
N VAL A 541 24.20 -21.08 -18.69
CA VAL A 541 22.78 -20.90 -19.05
C VAL A 541 21.97 -20.48 -17.83
N LEU A 542 22.18 -21.12 -16.67
CA LEU A 542 21.47 -20.80 -15.43
C LEU A 542 21.67 -19.35 -14.99
N ILE A 543 22.86 -18.80 -15.24
CA ILE A 543 23.21 -17.43 -14.84
C ILE A 543 22.88 -16.39 -15.90
N PHE A 544 22.88 -16.77 -17.17
CA PHE A 544 22.33 -15.90 -18.20
C PHE A 544 20.82 -15.69 -18.03
N THR A 545 20.07 -16.74 -17.65
CA THR A 545 18.64 -16.59 -17.31
C THR A 545 18.44 -15.71 -16.09
N ASP A 546 19.24 -15.88 -15.05
CA ASP A 546 19.20 -15.02 -13.86
C ASP A 546 19.49 -13.54 -14.18
N PHE A 547 20.55 -13.28 -14.95
CA PHE A 547 20.88 -11.93 -15.44
C PHE A 547 19.76 -11.31 -16.27
N THR A 548 19.17 -12.07 -17.20
CA THR A 548 18.08 -11.57 -18.05
C THR A 548 16.84 -11.22 -17.20
N CYS A 549 16.62 -11.93 -16.10
CA CYS A 549 15.56 -11.64 -15.14
C CYS A 549 15.90 -10.46 -14.20
N MET A 550 17.17 -10.25 -13.86
CA MET A 550 17.63 -9.19 -12.94
C MET A 550 17.97 -7.84 -13.61
N ALA A 551 18.29 -7.85 -14.91
CA ALA A 551 18.69 -6.65 -15.66
C ALA A 551 17.59 -5.57 -15.75
N PRO A 552 16.30 -5.89 -15.98
CA PRO A 552 15.25 -4.88 -15.99
C PRO A 552 15.11 -4.17 -14.63
N ILE A 553 15.24 -4.91 -13.52
CA ILE A 553 15.12 -4.38 -12.16
C ILE A 553 16.25 -3.37 -11.88
N SER A 554 17.48 -3.76 -12.21
CA SER A 554 18.66 -2.92 -12.04
C SER A 554 18.58 -1.64 -12.88
N PHE A 555 18.06 -1.75 -14.12
CA PHE A 555 17.85 -0.62 -15.01
C PHE A 555 16.82 0.39 -14.45
N PHE A 556 15.67 -0.08 -13.97
CA PHE A 556 14.64 0.79 -13.39
C PHE A 556 15.06 1.42 -12.07
N ALA A 557 15.79 0.68 -11.23
CA ALA A 557 16.30 1.20 -9.96
C ALA A 557 17.35 2.31 -10.18
N ILE A 558 18.19 2.20 -11.22
CA ILE A 558 19.15 3.24 -11.61
C ILE A 558 18.43 4.47 -12.17
N LEU A 559 17.41 4.29 -13.02
CA LEU A 559 16.59 5.39 -13.56
C LEU A 559 15.87 6.17 -12.47
N ALA A 560 15.29 5.47 -11.49
CA ALA A 560 14.66 6.08 -10.32
C ALA A 560 15.68 6.87 -9.48
N ALA A 561 16.87 6.31 -9.26
CA ALA A 561 17.94 7.00 -8.55
C ALA A 561 18.46 8.25 -9.31
N ALA A 562 18.40 8.24 -10.64
CA ALA A 562 18.80 9.35 -11.50
C ALA A 562 17.73 10.47 -11.62
N LYS A 563 16.56 10.31 -10.98
CA LYS A 563 15.42 11.25 -11.07
C LYS A 563 14.99 11.59 -12.51
N LEU A 564 15.19 10.66 -13.44
CA LEU A 564 14.81 10.80 -14.85
C LEU A 564 13.59 9.90 -15.12
N PRO A 565 12.35 10.42 -15.08
CA PRO A 565 11.16 9.62 -15.35
C PRO A 565 10.99 9.44 -16.87
N LEU A 566 11.74 8.50 -17.47
CA LEU A 566 11.73 8.27 -18.92
C LEU A 566 10.57 7.41 -19.44
N ILE A 567 9.79 6.75 -18.56
CA ILE A 567 8.68 5.85 -18.96
C ILE A 567 7.52 5.98 -17.98
N THR A 568 6.28 6.04 -18.49
CA THR A 568 5.05 6.06 -17.69
C THR A 568 4.94 4.82 -16.79
N VAL A 569 4.55 5.03 -15.53
CA VAL A 569 4.57 4.00 -14.47
C VAL A 569 3.73 2.76 -14.81
N SER A 570 2.72 2.90 -15.67
CA SER A 570 1.88 1.81 -16.17
C SER A 570 2.66 0.77 -16.99
N HIS A 571 3.61 1.17 -17.85
CA HIS A 571 4.44 0.22 -18.61
C HIS A 571 5.54 -0.40 -17.73
N THR A 572 6.04 0.34 -16.76
CA THR A 572 6.99 -0.16 -15.75
C THR A 572 6.36 -1.23 -14.87
N LYS A 573 5.08 -1.11 -14.48
CA LYS A 573 4.33 -2.12 -13.70
C LYS A 573 4.29 -3.48 -14.41
N ILE A 574 4.03 -3.49 -15.72
CA ILE A 574 4.00 -4.71 -16.54
C ILE A 574 5.38 -5.37 -16.56
N LEU A 575 6.44 -4.60 -16.79
CA LEU A 575 7.81 -5.10 -16.82
C LEU A 575 8.26 -5.61 -15.44
N LEU A 576 7.94 -4.90 -14.37
CA LEU A 576 8.31 -5.28 -13.02
C LEU A 576 7.57 -6.56 -12.60
N VAL A 577 6.26 -6.64 -12.79
CA VAL A 577 5.46 -7.80 -12.35
C VAL A 577 5.73 -9.06 -13.19
N LEU A 578 6.09 -8.93 -14.47
CA LEU A 578 6.46 -10.07 -15.30
C LEU A 578 7.92 -10.50 -15.11
N PHE A 579 8.89 -9.58 -15.14
CA PHE A 579 10.31 -9.96 -15.14
C PHE A 579 10.87 -10.22 -13.74
N TYR A 580 10.39 -9.50 -12.71
CA TYR A 580 10.86 -9.66 -11.33
C TYR A 580 10.71 -11.10 -10.81
N PRO A 581 9.61 -11.83 -11.07
CA PRO A 581 9.42 -13.17 -10.52
C PRO A 581 9.80 -14.31 -11.48
N LEU A 582 10.19 -14.00 -12.73
CA LEU A 582 10.52 -15.03 -13.72
C LEU A 582 11.70 -15.90 -13.30
N ASN A 583 12.65 -15.34 -12.55
CA ASN A 583 13.80 -16.08 -12.03
C ASN A 583 13.37 -17.27 -11.15
N ALA A 584 12.44 -17.02 -10.23
CA ALA A 584 11.97 -18.02 -9.26
C ALA A 584 11.27 -19.23 -9.92
N CYS A 585 10.61 -19.03 -11.06
CA CYS A 585 9.94 -20.10 -11.80
C CYS A 585 10.87 -20.81 -12.80
N ALA A 586 11.90 -20.12 -13.32
CA ALA A 586 12.86 -20.68 -14.26
C ALA A 586 13.82 -21.67 -13.58
N ASN A 587 14.23 -21.42 -12.34
CA ASN A 587 15.23 -22.22 -11.62
C ASN A 587 14.88 -23.73 -11.53
N PRO A 588 13.67 -24.14 -11.07
CA PRO A 588 13.26 -25.55 -11.08
C PRO A 588 13.26 -26.19 -12.48
N LEU A 589 12.80 -25.45 -13.51
CA LEU A 589 12.75 -25.93 -14.88
C LEU A 589 14.15 -26.18 -15.44
N LEU A 590 15.09 -25.27 -15.16
CA LEU A 590 16.49 -25.40 -15.55
C LEU A 590 17.14 -26.60 -14.87
N TYR A 591 16.85 -26.87 -13.60
CA TYR A 591 17.31 -28.08 -12.91
C TYR A 591 16.75 -29.36 -13.54
N ALA A 592 15.45 -29.39 -13.86
CA ALA A 592 14.81 -30.52 -14.51
C ALA A 592 15.39 -30.80 -15.91
N ILE A 593 15.69 -29.77 -16.70
CA ILE A 593 16.20 -29.93 -18.06
C ILE A 593 17.70 -30.28 -18.06
N PHE A 594 18.51 -29.58 -17.27
CA PHE A 594 19.97 -29.66 -17.39
C PHE A 594 20.67 -30.60 -16.39
N THR A 595 20.01 -30.98 -15.29
CA THR A 595 20.62 -31.81 -14.24
C THR A 595 20.16 -33.28 -14.34
N LYS A 596 21.00 -34.13 -14.94
CA LYS A 596 20.70 -35.58 -15.08
C LYS A 596 20.52 -36.29 -13.74
N SER A 597 21.31 -35.94 -12.71
CA SER A 597 21.15 -36.52 -11.37
C SER A 597 19.79 -36.16 -10.75
N PHE A 598 19.33 -34.92 -10.95
CA PHE A 598 18.04 -34.46 -10.44
C PHE A 598 16.88 -35.18 -11.13
N ARG A 599 16.90 -35.29 -12.47
CA ARG A 599 15.93 -36.11 -13.21
C ARG A 599 15.85 -37.54 -12.70
N ARG A 600 16.99 -38.17 -12.46
CA ARG A 600 17.06 -39.53 -11.91
C ARG A 600 16.40 -39.61 -10.53
N ASP A 601 16.70 -38.66 -9.65
CA ASP A 601 16.17 -38.64 -8.28
C ASP A 601 14.64 -38.34 -8.28
N VAL A 602 14.15 -37.49 -9.19
CA VAL A 602 12.71 -37.28 -9.46
C VAL A 602 12.03 -38.57 -9.95
N PHE A 603 12.63 -39.30 -10.90
CA PHE A 603 12.06 -40.57 -11.38
C PHE A 603 12.05 -41.65 -10.30
N ILE A 604 13.05 -41.68 -9.41
CA ILE A 604 13.08 -42.59 -8.26
C ILE A 604 11.95 -42.24 -7.28
N LEU A 605 11.72 -40.95 -7.02
CA LEU A 605 10.62 -40.51 -6.18
C LEU A 605 9.24 -40.82 -6.80
N LEU A 606 9.05 -40.54 -8.09
CA LEU A 606 7.82 -40.88 -8.83
C LEU A 606 7.54 -42.39 -8.82
N SER A 607 8.59 -43.22 -8.90
CA SER A 607 8.46 -44.68 -8.78
C SER A 607 8.05 -45.16 -7.40
N ARG A 608 8.24 -44.36 -6.33
CA ARG A 608 7.73 -44.65 -4.98
C ARG A 608 6.25 -44.28 -4.82
N VAL A 609 5.73 -43.40 -5.69
CA VAL A 609 4.32 -42.96 -5.72
C VAL A 609 3.50 -43.78 -6.75
N GLY A 610 4.10 -44.84 -7.35
CA GLY A 610 3.40 -45.75 -8.27
C GLY A 610 3.30 -45.28 -9.73
N LEU A 611 3.93 -44.16 -10.11
CA LEU A 611 3.95 -43.64 -11.49
C LEU A 611 5.34 -43.87 -12.13
N CYS A 612 5.37 -44.42 -13.36
CA CYS A 612 6.58 -44.61 -14.18
C CYS A 612 7.63 -45.66 -13.71
N GLU A 613 7.20 -46.81 -13.15
CA GLU A 613 8.11 -47.91 -12.76
C GLU A 613 9.08 -48.37 -13.87
N ARG A 614 8.60 -48.45 -15.12
CA ARG A 614 9.42 -48.89 -16.28
C ARG A 614 10.59 -47.95 -16.63
N ARG A 615 10.50 -46.65 -16.32
CA ARG A 615 11.60 -45.67 -16.59
C ARG A 615 12.61 -45.61 -15.45
N ALA A 616 12.17 -45.84 -14.20
CA ALA A 616 13.05 -45.93 -13.04
C ALA A 616 13.97 -47.17 -13.09
N GLN A 617 13.47 -48.30 -13.60
CA GLN A 617 14.28 -49.51 -13.79
C GLN A 617 15.38 -49.36 -14.87
N ARG A 618 15.14 -48.64 -15.98
CA ARG A 618 16.18 -48.34 -16.99
C ARG A 618 17.37 -47.54 -16.43
N HIS A 619 17.16 -46.70 -15.42
CA HIS A 619 18.24 -45.95 -14.77
C HIS A 619 18.96 -46.73 -13.66
N ARG A 620 18.33 -47.79 -13.10
CA ARG A 620 19.01 -48.76 -12.22
C ARG A 620 19.92 -49.70 -13.01
N GLY A 621 19.58 -50.05 -14.25
CA GLY A 621 20.36 -50.96 -15.11
C GLY A 621 21.74 -50.45 -15.59
N GLN A 622 22.03 -49.15 -15.50
CA GLN A 622 23.36 -48.62 -15.87
C GLN A 622 24.45 -48.83 -14.80
N VAL A 623 24.09 -49.35 -13.61
CA VAL A 623 25.05 -49.55 -12.51
C VAL A 623 25.79 -50.90 -12.61
N VAL A 624 25.42 -51.81 -13.53
CA VAL A 624 25.98 -53.17 -13.58
C VAL A 624 26.98 -53.44 -14.73
N SER A 625 27.26 -52.49 -15.63
CA SER A 625 28.22 -52.72 -16.74
C SER A 625 29.35 -51.69 -16.87
N GLY A 626 30.04 -51.39 -15.76
CA GLY A 626 31.19 -50.48 -15.77
C GLY A 626 32.29 -50.86 -14.79
N GLY A 627 32.99 -51.98 -15.04
CA GLY A 627 34.28 -52.32 -14.43
C GLY A 627 35.36 -52.41 -15.52
N HIS A 628 36.44 -51.65 -15.35
CA HIS A 628 37.47 -51.27 -16.33
C HIS A 628 38.45 -52.41 -16.77
N PRO A 629 39.28 -52.19 -17.83
CA PRO A 629 40.10 -53.17 -18.53
C PRO A 629 41.52 -53.29 -17.94
N GLY A 630 42.17 -54.44 -18.16
CA GLY A 630 43.59 -54.68 -17.86
C GLY A 630 44.22 -55.66 -18.85
N LEU A 631 45.23 -55.19 -19.59
CA LEU A 631 46.08 -55.92 -20.53
C LEU A 631 46.97 -56.97 -19.83
N HIS A 632 47.18 -58.16 -20.42
CA HIS A 632 48.47 -58.57 -20.99
C HIS A 632 48.40 -59.89 -21.78
N ASN A 633 49.36 -60.01 -22.71
CA ASN A 633 49.56 -60.98 -23.80
C ASN A 633 49.23 -62.46 -23.56
N GLY A 634 48.80 -63.11 -24.64
CA GLY A 634 48.35 -64.50 -24.64
C GLY A 634 49.43 -65.57 -24.71
N SER A 635 48.97 -66.81 -24.51
CA SER A 635 49.36 -68.00 -25.25
C SER A 635 48.30 -69.07 -24.99
N VAL A 636 48.13 -69.93 -25.99
CA VAL A 636 47.22 -71.07 -25.98
C VAL A 636 47.88 -72.23 -25.22
N THR A 637 47.04 -73.11 -24.66
CA THR A 637 47.27 -74.54 -24.31
C THR A 637 47.99 -74.96 -23.01
N VAL A 638 47.34 -75.94 -22.35
CA VAL A 638 47.86 -77.16 -21.66
C VAL A 638 47.83 -77.24 -20.11
N ILE A 639 46.91 -78.12 -19.63
CA ILE A 639 46.99 -79.26 -18.65
C ILE A 639 47.68 -79.00 -17.29
N ILE A 640 47.11 -79.41 -16.13
CA ILE A 640 47.45 -80.60 -15.28
C ILE A 640 46.61 -80.46 -13.98
N ARG A 641 45.68 -81.35 -13.61
CA ARG A 641 45.77 -82.67 -12.95
C ARG A 641 46.42 -82.67 -11.55
N GLY A 642 45.62 -83.01 -10.53
CA GLY A 642 46.07 -83.47 -9.21
C GLY A 642 44.99 -83.19 -8.16
N GLY A 643 44.45 -84.12 -7.39
CA GLY A 643 44.70 -85.54 -7.21
C GLY A 643 44.07 -85.97 -5.88
N GLY A 644 43.54 -87.20 -5.82
CA GLY A 644 43.03 -87.87 -4.62
C GLY A 644 41.50 -87.80 -4.49
N GLY A 645 40.72 -88.88 -4.41
CA GLY A 645 40.98 -90.32 -4.32
C GLY A 645 39.69 -90.98 -3.80
N GLY A 646 39.33 -92.16 -4.32
CA GLY A 646 38.19 -92.98 -3.86
C GLY A 646 36.96 -92.90 -4.78
N SER A 647 36.90 -93.68 -5.86
CA SER A 647 36.35 -95.05 -5.98
C SER A 647 34.81 -95.13 -5.97
N GLN A 648 34.28 -95.69 -7.07
CA GLN A 648 33.02 -96.45 -7.20
C GLN A 648 31.71 -95.64 -7.04
N ASP A 649 30.64 -95.82 -7.81
CA ASP A 649 30.30 -96.71 -8.91
C ASP A 649 29.05 -96.15 -9.62
N LEU A 650 29.01 -96.37 -10.94
CA LEU A 650 27.91 -96.81 -11.80
C LEU A 650 26.47 -96.27 -11.68
N ASN A 651 25.95 -96.01 -12.90
CA ASN A 651 24.57 -96.09 -13.40
C ASN A 651 23.55 -95.06 -12.89
N GLY A 652 22.70 -94.47 -13.72
CA GLY A 652 22.33 -94.83 -15.08
C GLY A 652 20.80 -94.92 -15.18
N GLY A 653 20.21 -94.20 -16.15
CA GLY A 653 18.81 -94.33 -16.57
C GLY A 653 17.79 -93.82 -15.55
N GLY A 654 16.73 -93.11 -15.91
CA GLY A 654 15.98 -93.15 -17.16
C GLY A 654 14.50 -93.38 -16.81
N GLY A 655 13.61 -92.70 -17.54
CA GLY A 655 12.16 -92.96 -17.53
C GLY A 655 11.39 -92.03 -16.58
N ALA A 656 10.56 -91.13 -17.10
CA ALA A 656 9.21 -91.40 -17.64
C ALA A 656 8.22 -91.70 -16.50
N SER A 657 6.99 -91.22 -16.46
CA SER A 657 6.16 -90.34 -17.28
C SER A 657 4.85 -90.21 -16.50
N GLY A 658 4.05 -89.19 -16.80
CA GLY A 658 2.62 -89.17 -16.48
C GLY A 658 2.30 -88.60 -15.09
N GLY A 659 1.30 -87.74 -14.95
CA GLY A 659 0.30 -87.31 -15.92
C GLY A 659 -0.89 -86.73 -15.16
N GLY A 660 -1.64 -85.87 -15.86
CA GLY A 660 -3.03 -85.51 -15.55
C GLY A 660 -3.20 -84.59 -14.34
N GLY A 661 -4.06 -83.58 -14.35
CA GLY A 661 -5.01 -83.08 -15.34
C GLY A 661 -5.36 -81.65 -14.92
N GLY A 662 -5.63 -80.77 -15.87
CA GLY A 662 -6.99 -80.29 -16.12
C GLY A 662 -7.31 -79.14 -15.16
N GLY A 663 -7.23 -77.87 -15.56
CA GLY A 663 -8.01 -77.26 -16.65
C GLY A 663 -9.14 -76.45 -16.00
N GLY A 664 -9.63 -75.32 -16.51
CA GLY A 664 -9.23 -74.40 -17.56
C GLY A 664 -9.59 -72.99 -17.03
N GLY A 665 -9.09 -71.90 -17.61
CA GLY A 665 -9.64 -71.30 -18.83
C GLY A 665 -10.58 -70.15 -18.43
N GLY A 666 -10.61 -68.98 -19.04
CA GLY A 666 -9.92 -68.40 -20.19
C GLY A 666 -9.95 -66.87 -20.01
N ASP A 667 -9.00 -66.12 -20.56
CA ASP A 667 -8.86 -65.70 -21.97
C ASP A 667 -9.48 -64.33 -22.23
N GLY A 668 -8.70 -63.52 -22.96
CA GLY A 668 -9.11 -62.20 -23.43
C GLY A 668 -7.96 -61.29 -23.87
N GLY A 669 -6.96 -61.80 -24.61
CA GLY A 669 -6.23 -60.99 -25.61
C GLY A 669 -7.13 -60.75 -26.83
N CYS A 670 -6.80 -59.99 -27.87
CA CYS A 670 -5.54 -59.42 -28.32
C CYS A 670 -5.82 -58.55 -29.55
N GLY A 671 -4.83 -57.72 -29.94
CA GLY A 671 -4.65 -57.23 -31.32
C GLY A 671 -5.12 -55.78 -31.56
N GLY A 672 -4.41 -54.92 -32.27
CA GLY A 672 -3.18 -55.07 -33.04
C GLY A 672 -3.15 -54.05 -34.19
N SER A 673 -1.93 -53.65 -34.57
CA SER A 673 -1.56 -52.96 -35.81
C SER A 673 -1.61 -51.42 -35.86
N GLY A 674 -0.56 -50.88 -36.48
CA GLY A 674 -0.22 -49.47 -36.54
C GLY A 674 -0.79 -48.72 -37.74
N GLY A 675 -0.66 -47.40 -37.66
CA GLY A 675 -0.91 -46.44 -38.74
C GLY A 675 -0.51 -45.06 -38.22
N GLY A 676 0.47 -44.42 -38.85
CA GLY A 676 1.00 -43.14 -38.41
C GLY A 676 0.02 -41.99 -38.62
N LEU A 677 0.01 -41.05 -37.67
CA LEU A 677 -0.17 -39.63 -37.96
C LEU A 677 0.75 -38.85 -37.02
N GLY A 678 1.84 -38.33 -37.59
CA GLY A 678 2.74 -37.43 -36.90
C GLY A 678 2.09 -36.06 -36.72
N VAL A 679 1.85 -35.68 -35.47
CA VAL A 679 1.70 -34.26 -35.11
C VAL A 679 3.07 -33.77 -34.68
N LYS A 680 3.78 -33.14 -35.62
CA LYS A 680 5.01 -32.38 -35.36
C LYS A 680 4.67 -31.20 -34.44
N MET A 681 5.14 -31.21 -33.19
CA MET A 681 5.47 -29.97 -32.48
C MET A 681 6.76 -29.40 -33.08
N ALA A 682 6.62 -28.75 -34.23
CA ALA A 682 7.61 -27.83 -34.75
C ALA A 682 7.20 -26.43 -34.29
N GLY A 683 8.09 -25.71 -33.59
CA GLY A 683 7.83 -24.29 -33.31
C GLY A 683 8.41 -23.66 -32.04
N VAL A 684 9.58 -24.07 -31.52
CA VAL A 684 10.35 -23.22 -30.57
C VAL A 684 11.88 -23.25 -30.83
N GLY A 685 12.35 -24.02 -31.83
CA GLY A 685 13.78 -24.23 -32.06
C GLY A 685 14.43 -23.38 -33.17
N ALA A 686 13.69 -22.56 -33.91
CA ALA A 686 14.18 -21.96 -35.16
C ALA A 686 14.72 -20.51 -35.05
N VAL A 687 14.59 -19.84 -33.90
CA VAL A 687 15.06 -18.44 -33.77
C VAL A 687 16.51 -18.34 -33.26
N ALA A 688 17.07 -19.41 -32.67
CA ALA A 688 18.40 -19.38 -32.06
C ALA A 688 19.57 -19.84 -32.96
N SER A 689 19.30 -20.30 -34.20
CA SER A 689 20.34 -20.88 -35.08
C SER A 689 20.70 -20.03 -36.32
N GLY A 690 20.15 -18.81 -36.44
CA GLY A 690 20.41 -17.92 -37.59
C GLY A 690 21.58 -16.94 -37.45
N TRP A 691 22.11 -16.71 -36.25
CA TRP A 691 22.97 -15.53 -35.98
C TRP A 691 24.47 -15.82 -35.83
N LEU A 692 24.97 -16.99 -36.24
CA LEU A 692 26.40 -17.36 -36.15
C LEU A 692 27.01 -17.93 -37.45
N ARG A 693 26.53 -17.49 -38.62
CA ARG A 693 27.29 -17.65 -39.88
C ARG A 693 27.64 -16.30 -40.48
N ALA A 694 28.78 -15.76 -40.06
CA ALA A 694 29.49 -14.76 -40.84
C ALA A 694 30.22 -15.47 -42.00
N PRO A 695 29.99 -15.10 -43.28
CA PRO A 695 30.83 -15.56 -44.37
C PRO A 695 32.17 -14.83 -44.32
N ARG A 696 33.27 -15.58 -44.34
CA ARG A 696 34.60 -15.04 -44.60
C ARG A 696 34.74 -14.77 -46.10
N GLY A 697 35.08 -13.52 -46.44
CA GLY A 697 35.87 -13.17 -47.61
C GLY A 697 35.09 -12.80 -48.87
N LEU A 698 35.10 -11.52 -49.22
CA LEU A 698 35.42 -11.02 -50.57
C LEU A 698 35.72 -9.51 -50.53
N SER A 699 36.71 -9.13 -51.32
CA SER A 699 37.47 -7.88 -51.33
C SER A 699 36.79 -6.71 -52.02
N TRP A 700 37.15 -5.49 -51.55
CA TRP A 700 37.31 -4.21 -52.27
C TRP A 700 36.61 -4.03 -53.64
N SER A 701 35.62 -3.14 -53.69
CA SER A 701 35.63 -1.90 -54.50
C SER A 701 34.66 -0.91 -53.86
#